data_AF-A0A1U9ZY91-F1
#
_entry.id   AF-A0A1U9ZY91-F1
#
_cell.length_a   1.000
_cell.length_b   1.000
_cell.length_c   1.000
_cell.angle_alpha   90.00
_cell.angle_beta   90.00
_cell.angle_gamma   90.00
#
_symmetry.space_group_name_H-M   'P 1'
#
loop_
_entity.id
_entity.type
_entity.pdbx_description
1 polymer ?
#
loop_
_entity_poly.entity_id
_entity_poly.type
_entity_poly.pdbx_seq_one_letter_code
_entity_poly.pdbx_strand_id
1 'polypeptide(L)'
;MSLIKADPRITKVAPGAGGWDPVTFTAGHHPLPATAKVSLAPEALLTGVIGPRWITTLAISGLQRTPSPFSGRMGDHTTAWQSVVDSIQAAVYGKPIEEAAAAVEALQKAAEASLKEPDGAGRLLFRWMEQIDAGSATGRLQRMEDAAQTVAEQCARARKATSEHEAAAALSAAVAQHLAFLNYLPFSTVPAASDRGSTGSGEGTHRAALLRYEIMAAIASSTRRTKKPLPKPTQKELENAKAAVWGMFSFDAVLREAHIDYALNPAAAAQVARQYDQLVAVDRRINDALEAVASDTGRPAAQDDLEQAVEELKAIIATDGVYRDILRAAGHLKSKAQNAQERLTQPYTLDRAAQARKLQAAPDTQDHLERAARVAADIKRIGDGDQAASLAIDVLSHLMYRHLSTMAAAYPHAVTALGLPAPDGGRLGAQAGAKLAEQVEAAMRVHYPDYFADDTKPARLGPLCERIAAQLAAMPAIPVTPSTSTWASEAQSTGLVVTVKPGEREKLQVNGRAPAPPAVSGMGCHTTAWVMETQHANYLVRKARDEKEVIAKLRDAVLGDLDSDLMGLTHLLPVDQIRGRQLTSLFDQAAAVLTAETASQAAAAYLSFRNLLPYATVDEGDRSGKRERKDGGRDETYDKAAIELAGARLEEELTKAGDDVITSLREEDELLRRQAGHWDFNPALARAVEATRERLAGLADDLTDRRPSARAALGARGNALLLKTRQAEHRRVWTEAKSFRDGK
;
A
#
# COMPACT_ATOMS: atom_id res chain seq x y z
N MET A 1 -38.64 0.86 7.65
CA MET A 1 -39.25 1.79 8.62
C MET A 1 -38.15 2.56 9.33
N SER A 2 -37.98 3.84 8.98
CA SER A 2 -36.97 4.75 9.53
C SER A 2 -37.39 5.20 10.94
N LEU A 3 -36.66 4.77 11.96
CA LEU A 3 -36.79 5.28 13.33
C LEU A 3 -35.56 6.12 13.67
N ILE A 4 -35.49 7.30 13.04
CA ILE A 4 -34.79 8.45 13.60
C ILE A 4 -35.83 9.56 13.57
N LYS A 5 -36.32 9.98 14.74
CA LYS A 5 -36.84 11.35 14.85
C LYS A 5 -35.63 12.24 14.61
N ALA A 6 -35.48 12.73 13.39
CA ALA A 6 -34.46 13.70 13.03
C ALA A 6 -34.48 14.82 14.09
N ASP A 7 -33.32 15.32 14.50
CA ASP A 7 -33.28 16.65 15.11
C ASP A 7 -34.02 17.58 14.13
N PRO A 8 -35.13 18.22 14.54
CA PRO A 8 -35.96 19.00 13.63
C PRO A 8 -35.21 20.19 13.00
N ARG A 9 -33.97 20.48 13.46
CA ARG A 9 -33.08 21.49 12.88
C ARG A 9 -32.15 20.94 11.78
N ILE A 10 -31.96 19.62 11.69
CA ILE A 10 -31.18 18.98 10.63
C ILE A 10 -32.17 18.41 9.61
N THR A 11 -32.72 19.28 8.78
CA THR A 11 -33.35 18.85 7.53
C THR A 11 -32.25 18.31 6.63
N LYS A 12 -32.22 16.99 6.39
CA LYS A 12 -31.48 16.42 5.27
C LYS A 12 -32.06 17.02 3.99
N VAL A 13 -31.54 18.16 3.55
CA VAL A 13 -31.82 18.68 2.23
C VAL A 13 -31.04 17.76 1.30
N ALA A 14 -31.74 16.80 0.70
CA ALA A 14 -31.18 16.10 -0.45
C ALA A 14 -30.68 17.17 -1.41
N PRO A 15 -29.41 17.11 -1.88
CA PRO A 15 -28.90 18.10 -2.83
C PRO A 15 -29.93 18.25 -3.94
N GLY A 16 -30.31 19.51 -4.22
CA GLY A 16 -31.56 19.87 -4.88
C GLY A 16 -31.96 18.87 -5.96
N ALA A 17 -33.21 18.41 -5.90
CA ALA A 17 -33.80 17.38 -6.74
C ALA A 17 -33.92 17.77 -8.23
N GLY A 18 -32.89 18.38 -8.82
CA GLY A 18 -32.69 18.43 -10.26
C GLY A 18 -32.50 17.00 -10.74
N GLY A 19 -33.36 16.58 -11.67
CA GLY A 19 -33.44 15.21 -12.16
C GLY A 19 -32.10 14.70 -12.64
N TRP A 20 -31.48 13.85 -11.82
CA TRP A 20 -30.51 12.91 -12.32
C TRP A 20 -31.28 11.68 -12.75
N ASP A 21 -31.11 11.30 -14.02
CA ASP A 21 -31.60 10.03 -14.49
C ASP A 21 -31.04 8.90 -13.61
N PRO A 22 -31.79 7.81 -13.37
CA PRO A 22 -31.25 6.61 -12.76
C PRO A 22 -29.93 6.26 -13.42
N VAL A 23 -28.88 5.99 -12.62
CA VAL A 23 -27.62 5.48 -13.17
C VAL A 23 -27.92 4.10 -13.72
N THR A 24 -28.26 4.07 -14.99
CA THR A 24 -28.38 2.86 -15.77
C THR A 24 -26.98 2.64 -16.27
N PHE A 25 -26.30 1.65 -15.72
CA PHE A 25 -25.05 1.15 -16.31
C PHE A 25 -25.38 0.67 -17.72
N THR A 26 -25.28 1.56 -18.70
CA THR A 26 -25.49 1.24 -20.10
C THR A 26 -24.25 0.51 -20.58
N ALA A 27 -24.44 -0.70 -21.12
CA ALA A 27 -23.36 -1.42 -21.78
C ALA A 27 -22.87 -0.57 -22.96
N GLY A 28 -21.74 0.10 -22.79
CA GLY A 28 -21.09 0.94 -23.77
C GLY A 28 -19.60 0.64 -23.72
N HIS A 29 -18.99 0.38 -24.87
CA HIS A 29 -17.54 0.30 -24.95
C HIS A 29 -16.97 1.72 -24.94
N HIS A 30 -16.59 2.21 -23.77
CA HIS A 30 -15.73 3.38 -23.72
C HIS A 30 -14.28 2.90 -23.64
N PRO A 31 -13.44 3.22 -24.65
CA PRO A 31 -12.03 2.90 -24.53
C PRO A 31 -11.47 3.68 -23.35
N LEU A 32 -10.83 2.96 -22.41
CA LEU A 32 -10.03 3.58 -21.36
C LEU A 32 -9.11 4.62 -22.01
N PRO A 33 -8.88 5.79 -21.37
CA PRO A 33 -7.94 6.78 -21.90
C PRO A 33 -6.62 6.10 -22.26
N ALA A 34 -5.93 6.54 -23.32
CA ALA A 34 -4.69 5.89 -23.80
C ALA A 34 -3.60 5.70 -22.71
N THR A 35 -3.68 6.47 -21.62
CA THR A 35 -2.82 6.42 -20.44
C THR A 35 -3.32 5.47 -19.34
N ALA A 36 -4.60 5.11 -19.33
CA ALA A 36 -5.22 4.21 -18.36
C ALA A 36 -4.97 2.75 -18.76
N LYS A 37 -3.76 2.25 -18.51
CA LYS A 37 -3.50 0.82 -18.57
C LYS A 37 -3.96 0.17 -17.27
N VAL A 38 -5.04 -0.62 -17.30
CA VAL A 38 -5.31 -1.60 -16.22
C VAL A 38 -4.16 -2.59 -16.28
N SER A 39 -3.15 -2.32 -15.46
CA SER A 39 -1.95 -3.15 -15.42
C SER A 39 -2.13 -4.30 -14.44
N LEU A 40 -3.32 -4.54 -13.89
CA LEU A 40 -3.61 -5.67 -13.04
C LEU A 40 -3.62 -6.96 -13.89
N ALA A 41 -2.70 -7.86 -13.60
CA ALA A 41 -2.63 -9.21 -14.15
C ALA A 41 -2.67 -10.19 -12.96
N PRO A 42 -3.83 -10.29 -12.26
CA PRO A 42 -4.02 -11.38 -11.32
C PRO A 42 -3.83 -12.70 -12.06
N GLU A 43 -3.29 -13.71 -11.40
CA GLU A 43 -3.18 -15.07 -11.94
C GLU A 43 -3.83 -16.02 -10.96
N ALA A 44 -4.87 -16.72 -11.40
CA ALA A 44 -5.48 -17.78 -10.61
C ALA A 44 -4.57 -19.02 -10.61
N LEU A 45 -3.97 -19.34 -9.46
CA LEU A 45 -3.22 -20.57 -9.29
C LEU A 45 -4.19 -21.70 -8.89
N LEU A 46 -4.07 -22.81 -9.59
CA LEU A 46 -4.99 -23.94 -9.50
C LEU A 46 -4.27 -25.16 -8.92
N THR A 47 -4.95 -25.91 -8.05
CA THR A 47 -4.48 -27.23 -7.60
C THR A 47 -5.54 -28.30 -7.77
N GLY A 48 -5.12 -29.56 -7.92
CA GLY A 48 -5.99 -30.71 -8.11
C GLY A 48 -5.59 -31.57 -9.32
N VAL A 49 -6.13 -32.78 -9.39
CA VAL A 49 -5.98 -33.70 -10.54
C VAL A 49 -6.88 -33.28 -11.71
N ILE A 50 -6.61 -33.79 -12.92
CA ILE A 50 -7.39 -33.53 -14.14
C ILE A 50 -8.89 -33.75 -13.86
N GLY A 51 -9.68 -32.67 -13.85
CA GLY A 51 -11.03 -32.62 -13.28
C GLY A 51 -11.32 -31.23 -12.67
N PRO A 52 -12.09 -31.10 -11.58
CA PRO A 52 -12.26 -29.80 -10.94
C PRO A 52 -10.96 -29.42 -10.23
N ARG A 53 -10.16 -28.55 -10.85
CA ARG A 53 -9.11 -27.83 -10.14
C ARG A 53 -9.70 -26.64 -9.38
N TRP A 54 -9.12 -26.36 -8.23
CA TRP A 54 -9.60 -25.37 -7.29
C TRP A 54 -8.61 -24.22 -7.18
N ILE A 55 -9.10 -23.00 -7.01
CA ILE A 55 -8.26 -21.82 -6.82
C ILE A 55 -7.63 -21.88 -5.43
N THR A 56 -6.30 -21.91 -5.39
CA THR A 56 -5.54 -21.85 -4.13
C THR A 56 -5.01 -20.48 -3.84
N THR A 57 -4.76 -19.66 -4.87
CA THR A 57 -4.43 -18.27 -4.65
C THR A 57 -4.74 -17.45 -5.89
N LEU A 58 -4.99 -16.16 -5.66
CA LEU A 58 -4.90 -15.15 -6.70
C LEU A 58 -3.55 -14.47 -6.53
N ALA A 59 -2.64 -14.73 -7.44
CA ALA A 59 -1.35 -14.07 -7.48
C ALA A 59 -1.57 -12.68 -8.12
N ILE A 60 -1.63 -11.63 -7.30
CA ILE A 60 -1.74 -10.23 -7.78
C ILE A 60 -0.47 -9.49 -7.41
N SER A 61 0.16 -8.86 -8.40
CA SER A 61 1.34 -8.02 -8.17
C SER A 61 1.05 -6.89 -7.19
N GLY A 62 1.86 -6.75 -6.14
CA GLY A 62 1.88 -5.54 -5.31
C GLY A 62 2.40 -4.29 -6.07
N LEU A 63 3.00 -4.45 -7.25
CA LEU A 63 3.47 -3.35 -8.11
C LEU A 63 2.43 -2.92 -9.16
N GLN A 64 1.42 -3.74 -9.43
CA GLN A 64 0.36 -3.38 -10.36
C GLN A 64 -0.64 -2.48 -9.63
N ARG A 65 -0.53 -1.20 -9.92
CA ARG A 65 -1.47 -0.20 -9.45
C ARG A 65 -2.67 -0.20 -10.39
N THR A 66 -3.85 -0.06 -9.82
CA THR A 66 -5.02 0.36 -10.58
C THR A 66 -4.69 1.66 -11.31
N PRO A 67 -5.29 1.91 -12.50
CA PRO A 67 -5.09 3.18 -13.15
C PRO A 67 -5.52 4.30 -12.22
N SER A 68 -4.69 5.32 -12.11
CA SER A 68 -5.05 6.47 -11.28
C SER A 68 -6.33 7.13 -11.83
N PRO A 69 -7.30 7.47 -10.97
CA PRO A 69 -8.41 8.32 -11.37
C PRO A 69 -7.95 9.75 -11.73
N PHE A 70 -6.72 10.14 -11.37
CA PHE A 70 -6.21 11.52 -11.45
C PHE A 70 -5.24 11.76 -12.62
N SER A 71 -5.53 11.19 -13.80
CA SER A 71 -4.81 11.49 -15.05
C SER A 71 -3.28 11.42 -14.97
N GLY A 72 -2.75 10.43 -14.25
CA GLY A 72 -1.30 10.17 -14.14
C GLY A 72 -0.65 10.64 -12.84
N ARG A 73 -1.38 11.30 -11.94
CA ARG A 73 -0.90 11.59 -10.57
C ARG A 73 -1.21 10.40 -9.64
N MET A 74 -0.36 10.17 -8.65
CA MET A 74 -0.66 9.14 -7.63
C MET A 74 -1.80 9.60 -6.70
N GLY A 75 -2.55 8.63 -6.19
CA GLY A 75 -3.58 8.85 -5.19
C GLY A 75 -3.31 8.01 -3.93
N ASP A 76 -3.91 8.42 -2.82
CA ASP A 76 -3.91 7.67 -1.57
C ASP A 76 -5.14 6.76 -1.55
N HIS A 77 -4.97 5.50 -1.16
CA HIS A 77 -6.12 4.62 -0.91
C HIS A 77 -6.63 4.84 0.52
N THR A 78 -7.94 4.95 0.69
CA THR A 78 -8.57 5.12 2.00
C THR A 78 -8.60 3.83 2.81
N THR A 79 -8.80 2.69 2.14
CA THR A 79 -8.54 1.34 2.65
C THR A 79 -7.29 0.80 1.96
N ALA A 80 -6.42 0.11 2.70
CA ALA A 80 -5.23 -0.55 2.16
C ALA A 80 -5.59 -1.42 0.95
N TRP A 81 -4.84 -1.24 -0.13
CA TRP A 81 -5.13 -1.91 -1.41
C TRP A 81 -5.06 -3.43 -1.27
N GLN A 82 -4.10 -3.92 -0.50
CA GLN A 82 -3.93 -5.34 -0.24
C GLN A 82 -5.10 -5.95 0.51
N SER A 83 -5.78 -5.21 1.39
CA SER A 83 -6.99 -5.71 2.05
C SER A 83 -8.15 -5.87 1.06
N VAL A 84 -8.25 -4.98 0.06
CA VAL A 84 -9.21 -5.12 -1.03
C VAL A 84 -8.90 -6.37 -1.87
N VAL A 85 -7.64 -6.57 -2.23
CA VAL A 85 -7.19 -7.79 -2.94
C VAL A 85 -7.48 -9.05 -2.13
N ASP A 86 -7.13 -9.04 -0.85
CA ASP A 86 -7.31 -10.17 0.06
C ASP A 86 -8.80 -10.51 0.24
N SER A 87 -9.70 -9.52 0.18
CA SER A 87 -11.15 -9.76 0.23
C SER A 87 -11.68 -10.53 -0.99
N ILE A 88 -11.10 -10.30 -2.18
CA ILE A 88 -11.44 -11.05 -3.39
C ILE A 88 -10.81 -12.44 -3.33
N GLN A 89 -9.56 -12.53 -2.87
CA GLN A 89 -8.89 -13.81 -2.67
C GLN A 89 -9.71 -14.70 -1.75
N ALA A 90 -10.16 -14.18 -0.60
CA ALA A 90 -11.06 -14.88 0.32
C ALA A 90 -12.35 -15.36 -0.35
N ALA A 91 -12.92 -14.56 -1.26
CA ALA A 91 -14.17 -14.88 -1.95
C ALA A 91 -14.03 -15.98 -3.02
N VAL A 92 -12.86 -16.09 -3.68
CA VAL A 92 -12.63 -17.08 -4.75
C VAL A 92 -11.87 -18.32 -4.28
N TYR A 93 -11.21 -18.24 -3.13
CA TYR A 93 -10.37 -19.30 -2.62
C TYR A 93 -11.14 -20.60 -2.39
N GLY A 94 -10.51 -21.73 -2.72
CA GLY A 94 -11.09 -23.06 -2.54
C GLY A 94 -12.32 -23.31 -3.41
N LYS A 95 -12.50 -22.55 -4.49
CA LYS A 95 -13.61 -22.71 -5.44
C LYS A 95 -13.12 -23.16 -6.81
N PRO A 96 -13.93 -23.94 -7.56
CA PRO A 96 -13.73 -24.14 -8.99
C PRO A 96 -13.88 -22.80 -9.74
N ILE A 97 -13.29 -22.69 -10.94
CA ILE A 97 -13.29 -21.45 -11.74
C ILE A 97 -14.72 -20.92 -11.99
N GLU A 98 -15.68 -21.80 -12.25
CA GLU A 98 -17.09 -21.41 -12.47
C GLU A 98 -17.71 -20.75 -11.22
N GLU A 99 -17.54 -21.36 -10.05
CA GLU A 99 -18.03 -20.80 -8.79
C GLU A 99 -17.29 -19.53 -8.39
N ALA A 100 -15.99 -19.46 -8.66
CA ALA A 100 -15.19 -18.25 -8.44
C ALA A 100 -15.65 -17.10 -9.34
N ALA A 101 -15.96 -17.36 -10.61
CA ALA A 101 -16.53 -16.37 -11.52
C ALA A 101 -17.90 -15.87 -11.02
N ALA A 102 -18.73 -16.78 -10.49
CA ALA A 102 -20.00 -16.39 -9.87
C ALA A 102 -19.81 -15.55 -8.60
N ALA A 103 -18.79 -15.85 -7.78
CA ALA A 103 -18.45 -15.07 -6.59
C ALA A 103 -17.97 -13.65 -6.97
N VAL A 104 -17.09 -13.51 -7.97
CA VAL A 104 -16.64 -12.20 -8.48
C VAL A 104 -17.83 -11.40 -9.03
N GLU A 105 -18.73 -12.05 -9.78
CA GLU A 105 -19.94 -11.40 -10.31
C GLU A 105 -20.86 -10.91 -9.16
N ALA A 106 -20.99 -11.68 -8.08
CA ALA A 106 -21.77 -11.28 -6.91
C ALA A 106 -21.15 -10.06 -6.18
N LEU A 107 -19.82 -10.04 -6.01
CA LEU A 107 -19.10 -8.89 -5.46
C LEU A 107 -19.31 -7.64 -6.32
N GLN A 108 -19.21 -7.78 -7.65
CA GLN A 108 -19.44 -6.70 -8.60
C GLN A 108 -20.88 -6.16 -8.51
N LYS A 109 -21.89 -7.04 -8.47
CA LYS A 109 -23.29 -6.63 -8.30
C LYS A 109 -23.54 -5.89 -6.99
N ALA A 110 -22.92 -6.33 -5.89
CA ALA A 110 -23.03 -5.65 -4.61
C ALA A 110 -22.40 -4.24 -4.65
N ALA A 111 -21.25 -4.10 -5.32
CA ALA A 111 -20.60 -2.80 -5.50
C ALA A 111 -21.45 -1.85 -6.37
N GLU A 112 -22.04 -2.35 -7.46
CA GLU A 112 -22.95 -1.58 -8.32
C GLU A 112 -24.23 -1.15 -7.63
N ALA A 113 -24.83 -2.01 -6.79
CA ALA A 113 -26.06 -1.70 -6.08
C ALA A 113 -25.92 -0.42 -5.24
N SER A 114 -24.76 -0.24 -4.59
CA SER A 114 -24.45 0.95 -3.80
C SER A 114 -24.46 2.28 -4.60
N LEU A 115 -24.28 2.21 -5.92
CA LEU A 115 -24.30 3.36 -6.84
C LEU A 115 -25.65 3.54 -7.57
N LYS A 116 -26.37 2.45 -7.83
CA LYS A 116 -27.64 2.47 -8.56
C LYS A 116 -28.80 2.99 -7.71
N GLU A 117 -28.79 2.69 -6.43
CA GLU A 117 -29.84 3.15 -5.51
C GLU A 117 -29.76 4.67 -5.30
N PRO A 118 -30.87 5.43 -5.47
CA PRO A 118 -30.86 6.89 -5.33
C PRO A 118 -30.37 7.40 -3.97
N ASP A 119 -30.62 6.61 -2.93
CA ASP A 119 -30.19 6.80 -1.54
C ASP A 119 -29.05 5.84 -1.14
N GLY A 120 -28.48 5.11 -2.11
CA GLY A 120 -27.33 4.25 -1.91
C GLY A 120 -26.10 5.05 -1.46
N ALA A 121 -25.33 4.47 -0.55
CA ALA A 121 -24.11 5.06 0.00
C ALA A 121 -23.13 5.53 -1.09
N GLY A 122 -22.88 4.69 -2.10
CA GLY A 122 -22.00 5.02 -3.21
C GLY A 122 -22.53 6.19 -4.04
N ARG A 123 -23.85 6.24 -4.30
CA ARG A 123 -24.50 7.32 -5.04
C ARG A 123 -24.43 8.66 -4.29
N LEU A 124 -24.63 8.64 -2.99
CA LEU A 124 -24.46 9.81 -2.12
C LEU A 124 -23.02 10.35 -2.20
N LEU A 125 -22.03 9.48 -1.98
CA LEU A 125 -20.62 9.85 -2.07
C LEU A 125 -20.24 10.38 -3.46
N PHE A 126 -20.78 9.79 -4.53
CA PHE A 126 -20.52 10.24 -5.90
C PHE A 126 -21.05 11.66 -6.13
N ARG A 127 -22.29 11.95 -5.71
CA ARG A 127 -22.88 13.29 -5.81
C ARG A 127 -22.05 14.35 -5.07
N TRP A 128 -21.52 13.99 -3.90
CA TRP A 128 -20.69 14.90 -3.13
C TRP A 128 -19.35 15.15 -3.78
N MET A 129 -18.73 14.09 -4.34
CA MET A 129 -17.51 14.25 -5.13
C MET A 129 -17.76 15.17 -6.33
N GLU A 130 -18.87 15.05 -7.06
CA GLU A 130 -19.19 15.95 -8.18
C GLU A 130 -19.35 17.41 -7.75
N GLN A 131 -19.90 17.64 -6.56
CA GLN A 131 -20.12 18.99 -6.03
C GLN A 131 -18.82 19.65 -5.56
N ILE A 132 -17.97 18.89 -4.86
CA ILE A 132 -16.76 19.43 -4.22
C ILE A 132 -15.58 19.40 -5.20
N ASP A 133 -15.43 18.33 -5.97
CA ASP A 133 -14.33 18.13 -6.90
C ASP A 133 -14.81 17.46 -8.20
N ALA A 134 -15.52 18.26 -9.02
CA ALA A 134 -15.99 17.85 -10.34
C ALA A 134 -14.85 17.31 -11.24
N GLY A 135 -13.62 17.83 -11.06
CA GLY A 135 -12.45 17.35 -11.78
C GLY A 135 -12.12 15.90 -11.43
N SER A 136 -12.12 15.56 -10.15
CA SER A 136 -11.96 14.17 -9.69
C SER A 136 -13.12 13.26 -10.08
N ALA A 137 -14.35 13.76 -10.17
CA ALA A 137 -15.50 12.97 -10.61
C ALA A 137 -15.50 12.66 -12.13
N THR A 138 -14.91 13.55 -12.93
CA THR A 138 -14.96 13.50 -14.39
C THR A 138 -14.45 12.17 -14.94
N GLY A 139 -15.30 11.48 -15.71
CA GLY A 139 -14.97 10.21 -16.36
C GLY A 139 -14.87 9.00 -15.43
N ARG A 140 -15.06 9.14 -14.10
CA ARG A 140 -15.07 7.98 -13.18
C ARG A 140 -16.25 7.07 -13.44
N LEU A 141 -17.45 7.63 -13.63
CA LEU A 141 -18.66 6.85 -13.89
C LEU A 141 -18.51 5.99 -15.14
N GLN A 142 -18.10 6.60 -16.24
CA GLN A 142 -17.84 5.93 -17.51
C GLN A 142 -16.85 4.75 -17.35
N ARG A 143 -15.74 4.95 -16.63
CA ARG A 143 -14.77 3.87 -16.37
C ARG A 143 -15.32 2.76 -15.47
N MET A 144 -16.20 3.10 -14.52
CA MET A 144 -16.91 2.11 -13.71
C MET A 144 -17.89 1.31 -14.57
N GLU A 145 -18.56 1.95 -15.53
CA GLU A 145 -19.45 1.27 -16.48
C GLU A 145 -18.69 0.27 -17.36
N ASP A 146 -17.55 0.69 -17.93
CA ASP A 146 -16.68 -0.20 -18.72
C ASP A 146 -16.19 -1.40 -17.90
N ALA A 147 -15.72 -1.14 -16.67
CA ALA A 147 -15.22 -2.16 -15.79
C ALA A 147 -16.33 -3.16 -15.42
N ALA A 148 -17.51 -2.67 -15.03
CA ALA A 148 -18.67 -3.50 -14.69
C ALA A 148 -19.09 -4.41 -15.84
N GLN A 149 -19.20 -3.86 -17.06
CA GLN A 149 -19.51 -4.63 -18.25
C GLN A 149 -18.43 -5.70 -18.51
N THR A 150 -17.16 -5.31 -18.46
CA THR A 150 -16.05 -6.25 -18.73
C THR A 150 -16.02 -7.37 -17.69
N VAL A 151 -16.32 -7.09 -16.42
CA VAL A 151 -16.47 -8.15 -15.38
C VAL A 151 -17.54 -9.16 -15.81
N ALA A 152 -18.73 -8.69 -16.22
CA ALA A 152 -19.81 -9.57 -16.63
C ALA A 152 -19.43 -10.43 -17.85
N GLU A 153 -18.80 -9.84 -18.86
CA GLU A 153 -18.32 -10.53 -20.07
C GLU A 153 -17.26 -11.59 -19.74
N GLN A 154 -16.26 -11.24 -18.93
CA GLN A 154 -15.17 -12.14 -18.58
C GLN A 154 -15.62 -13.26 -17.63
N CYS A 155 -16.54 -12.99 -16.69
CA CYS A 155 -17.17 -14.06 -15.90
C CYS A 155 -18.01 -15.00 -16.78
N ALA A 156 -18.74 -14.48 -17.77
CA ALA A 156 -19.46 -15.32 -18.72
C ALA A 156 -18.51 -16.17 -19.59
N ARG A 157 -17.38 -15.59 -20.01
CA ARG A 157 -16.33 -16.30 -20.75
C ARG A 157 -15.67 -17.39 -19.91
N ALA A 158 -15.32 -17.10 -18.65
CA ALA A 158 -14.71 -18.07 -17.75
C ALA A 158 -15.58 -19.32 -17.57
N ARG A 159 -16.90 -19.15 -17.46
CA ARG A 159 -17.87 -20.26 -17.32
C ARG A 159 -18.10 -21.07 -18.61
N LYS A 160 -17.85 -20.47 -19.78
CA LYS A 160 -18.06 -21.10 -21.10
C LYS A 160 -16.76 -21.59 -21.75
N ALA A 161 -15.62 -21.33 -21.13
CA ALA A 161 -14.31 -21.66 -21.67
C ALA A 161 -14.17 -23.17 -21.89
N THR A 162 -13.55 -23.54 -23.02
CA THR A 162 -13.36 -24.96 -23.40
C THR A 162 -12.07 -25.54 -22.85
N SER A 163 -11.18 -24.69 -22.34
CA SER A 163 -9.94 -25.07 -21.68
C SER A 163 -9.78 -24.35 -20.35
N GLU A 164 -9.11 -25.00 -19.39
CA GLU A 164 -8.84 -24.43 -18.07
C GLU A 164 -7.97 -23.16 -18.16
N HIS A 165 -7.00 -23.14 -19.07
CA HIS A 165 -6.14 -21.97 -19.29
C HIS A 165 -6.96 -20.75 -19.74
N GLU A 166 -7.89 -20.93 -20.68
CA GLU A 166 -8.80 -19.86 -21.09
C GLU A 166 -9.73 -19.44 -19.95
N ALA A 167 -10.25 -20.39 -19.19
CA ALA A 167 -11.13 -20.13 -18.05
C ALA A 167 -10.41 -19.30 -16.97
N ALA A 168 -9.17 -19.67 -16.64
CA ALA A 168 -8.33 -18.98 -15.67
C ALA A 168 -7.92 -17.58 -16.14
N ALA A 169 -7.59 -17.42 -17.42
CA ALA A 169 -7.28 -16.12 -18.01
C ALA A 169 -8.50 -15.18 -18.00
N ALA A 170 -9.69 -15.69 -18.32
CA ALA A 170 -10.93 -14.92 -18.26
C ALA A 170 -11.29 -14.53 -16.82
N LEU A 171 -11.20 -15.47 -15.86
CA LEU A 171 -11.41 -15.15 -14.44
C LEU A 171 -10.44 -14.07 -13.94
N SER A 172 -9.17 -14.18 -14.33
CA SER A 172 -8.15 -13.19 -14.01
C SER A 172 -8.51 -11.80 -14.56
N ALA A 173 -8.97 -11.72 -15.81
CA ALA A 173 -9.44 -10.47 -16.39
C ALA A 173 -10.68 -9.91 -15.65
N ALA A 174 -11.62 -10.76 -15.23
CA ALA A 174 -12.76 -10.34 -14.43
C ALA A 174 -12.34 -9.75 -13.07
N VAL A 175 -11.42 -10.41 -12.35
CA VAL A 175 -10.87 -9.90 -11.09
C VAL A 175 -10.17 -8.55 -11.28
N ALA A 176 -9.35 -8.42 -12.33
CA ALA A 176 -8.66 -7.17 -12.65
C ALA A 176 -9.62 -6.00 -12.86
N GLN A 177 -10.74 -6.24 -13.56
CA GLN A 177 -11.72 -5.20 -13.84
C GLN A 177 -12.59 -4.89 -12.62
N HIS A 178 -12.92 -5.90 -11.80
CA HIS A 178 -13.60 -5.65 -10.52
C HIS A 178 -12.74 -4.79 -9.59
N LEU A 179 -11.44 -5.07 -9.49
CA LEU A 179 -10.49 -4.24 -8.75
C LEU A 179 -10.41 -2.80 -9.31
N ALA A 180 -10.39 -2.65 -10.65
CA ALA A 180 -10.43 -1.33 -11.28
C ALA A 180 -11.72 -0.58 -10.92
N PHE A 181 -12.87 -1.24 -10.94
CA PHE A 181 -14.16 -0.69 -10.51
C PHE A 181 -14.09 -0.18 -9.07
N LEU A 182 -13.59 -1.02 -8.15
CA LEU A 182 -13.46 -0.67 -6.72
C LEU A 182 -12.54 0.54 -6.50
N ASN A 183 -11.51 0.71 -7.32
CA ASN A 183 -10.63 1.87 -7.28
C ASN A 183 -11.28 3.17 -7.78
N TYR A 184 -12.21 3.07 -8.72
CA TYR A 184 -12.94 4.24 -9.24
C TYR A 184 -14.13 4.66 -8.37
N LEU A 185 -14.60 3.79 -7.48
CA LEU A 185 -15.63 4.15 -6.50
C LEU A 185 -15.25 5.46 -5.75
N PRO A 186 -16.22 6.33 -5.44
CA PRO A 186 -15.98 7.57 -4.72
C PRO A 186 -15.13 7.38 -3.47
N PHE A 187 -14.12 8.22 -3.32
CA PHE A 187 -13.20 8.25 -2.17
C PHE A 187 -12.45 6.95 -1.86
N SER A 188 -12.49 5.93 -2.72
CA SER A 188 -11.62 4.74 -2.58
C SER A 188 -10.15 5.11 -2.76
N THR A 189 -9.94 6.00 -3.73
CA THR A 189 -8.65 6.57 -4.06
C THR A 189 -8.85 8.08 -4.19
N VAL A 190 -8.09 8.81 -3.39
CA VAL A 190 -8.18 10.27 -3.21
C VAL A 190 -6.87 10.94 -3.62
N PRO A 191 -6.87 12.24 -3.98
CA PRO A 191 -5.63 12.94 -4.32
C PRO A 191 -4.59 12.79 -3.20
N ALA A 192 -3.35 12.49 -3.58
CA ALA A 192 -2.29 12.34 -2.60
C ALA A 192 -1.95 13.67 -1.92
N ALA A 193 -1.60 13.61 -0.63
CA ALA A 193 -1.15 14.79 0.14
C ALA A 193 0.12 15.43 -0.45
N SER A 194 0.93 14.62 -1.14
CA SER A 194 2.18 15.03 -1.77
C SER A 194 2.36 14.32 -3.11
N ASP A 195 3.20 14.87 -3.98
CA ASP A 195 3.54 14.27 -5.28
C ASP A 195 4.12 12.86 -5.17
N ARG A 196 4.66 12.50 -3.99
CA ARG A 196 5.20 11.18 -3.71
C ARG A 196 4.15 10.12 -3.38
N GLY A 197 2.87 10.50 -3.23
CA GLY A 197 1.84 9.59 -2.72
C GLY A 197 2.01 9.23 -1.25
N SER A 198 1.04 8.53 -0.68
CA SER A 198 1.18 7.81 0.59
C SER A 198 2.32 6.80 0.49
N THR A 199 3.20 6.81 1.50
CA THR A 199 4.38 5.92 1.58
C THR A 199 4.03 4.46 1.90
N GLY A 200 2.77 4.03 1.78
CA GLY A 200 2.37 2.65 2.09
C GLY A 200 2.74 2.26 3.51
N SER A 201 2.53 3.18 4.47
CA SER A 201 3.05 3.22 5.83
C SER A 201 2.71 1.96 6.66
N GLY A 202 3.43 0.86 6.42
CA GLY A 202 3.30 -0.38 7.18
C GLY A 202 2.24 -1.37 6.67
N GLU A 203 1.67 -1.18 5.48
CA GLU A 203 0.63 -2.08 4.92
C GLU A 203 1.06 -3.56 4.94
N GLY A 204 2.28 -3.86 4.47
CA GLY A 204 2.82 -5.22 4.52
C GLY A 204 2.98 -5.78 5.94
N THR A 205 3.40 -4.93 6.89
CA THR A 205 3.53 -5.29 8.31
C THR A 205 2.18 -5.61 8.93
N HIS A 206 1.17 -4.77 8.69
CA HIS A 206 -0.19 -4.99 9.15
C HIS A 206 -0.79 -6.24 8.51
N ARG A 207 -0.57 -6.46 7.22
CA ARG A 207 -1.05 -7.65 6.51
C ARG A 207 -0.48 -8.91 7.13
N ALA A 208 0.83 -8.93 7.39
CA ALA A 208 1.50 -10.07 8.00
C ALA A 208 0.94 -10.40 9.40
N ALA A 209 0.65 -9.37 10.21
CA ALA A 209 0.04 -9.55 11.52
C ALA A 209 -1.39 -10.12 11.41
N LEU A 210 -2.20 -9.63 10.46
CA LEU A 210 -3.55 -10.13 10.20
C LEU A 210 -3.52 -11.58 9.74
N LEU A 211 -2.72 -11.91 8.72
CA LEU A 211 -2.59 -13.27 8.22
C LEU A 211 -2.15 -14.23 9.33
N ARG A 212 -1.11 -13.89 10.10
CA ARG A 212 -0.66 -14.71 11.22
C ARG A 212 -1.79 -15.01 12.21
N TYR A 213 -2.57 -14.00 12.57
CA TYR A 213 -3.68 -14.17 13.50
C TYR A 213 -4.80 -15.03 12.89
N GLU A 214 -5.20 -14.80 11.64
CA GLU A 214 -6.21 -15.60 10.93
C GLU A 214 -5.82 -17.09 10.92
N ILE A 215 -4.57 -17.40 10.61
CA ILE A 215 -4.05 -18.77 10.59
C ILE A 215 -4.21 -19.45 11.94
N MET A 216 -3.73 -18.79 13.00
CA MET A 216 -3.78 -19.37 14.35
C MET A 216 -5.21 -19.50 14.87
N ALA A 217 -6.08 -18.52 14.57
CA ALA A 217 -7.49 -18.55 14.93
C ALA A 217 -8.24 -19.68 14.19
N ALA A 218 -7.97 -19.88 12.90
CA ALA A 218 -8.55 -20.96 12.10
C ALA A 218 -8.14 -22.35 12.64
N ILE A 219 -6.85 -22.52 12.94
CA ILE A 219 -6.31 -23.74 13.56
C ILE A 219 -7.00 -24.00 14.92
N ALA A 220 -7.11 -22.99 15.77
CA ALA A 220 -7.80 -23.12 17.06
C ALA A 220 -9.31 -23.44 16.91
N SER A 221 -9.94 -23.00 15.82
CA SER A 221 -11.36 -23.24 15.55
C SER A 221 -11.64 -24.67 15.03
N SER A 222 -10.73 -25.23 14.24
CA SER A 222 -10.86 -26.58 13.64
C SER A 222 -10.66 -27.74 14.63
N THR A 223 -10.03 -27.48 15.78
CA THR A 223 -9.60 -28.50 16.76
C THR A 223 -10.67 -29.02 17.70
N ARG A 224 -11.94 -28.65 17.55
CA ARG A 224 -13.04 -29.32 18.28
C ARG A 224 -13.11 -30.85 18.06
N ARG A 225 -12.30 -31.42 17.14
CA ARG A 225 -12.21 -32.86 16.84
C ARG A 225 -10.92 -33.58 17.25
N THR A 226 -9.83 -32.91 17.65
CA THR A 226 -8.53 -33.58 17.92
C THR A 226 -8.13 -33.50 19.41
N LYS A 227 -7.60 -34.60 19.96
CA LYS A 227 -7.26 -34.74 21.40
C LYS A 227 -6.05 -33.91 21.87
N LYS A 228 -5.31 -33.25 20.98
CA LYS A 228 -4.08 -32.52 21.29
C LYS A 228 -4.34 -31.01 21.12
N PRO A 229 -4.16 -30.18 22.16
CA PRO A 229 -4.37 -28.74 22.05
C PRO A 229 -3.35 -28.16 21.07
N LEU A 230 -3.83 -27.61 19.96
CA LEU A 230 -3.01 -26.80 19.06
C LEU A 230 -2.77 -25.40 19.68
N PRO A 231 -1.69 -24.70 19.30
CA PRO A 231 -1.40 -23.37 19.81
C PRO A 231 -2.54 -22.39 19.50
N LYS A 232 -3.02 -21.69 20.54
CA LYS A 232 -3.96 -20.57 20.42
C LYS A 232 -3.18 -19.28 20.16
N PRO A 233 -3.78 -18.27 19.50
CA PRO A 233 -3.20 -16.93 19.44
C PRO A 233 -2.84 -16.42 20.84
N THR A 234 -1.64 -15.88 20.99
CA THR A 234 -1.19 -15.18 22.18
C THR A 234 -1.90 -13.82 22.32
N GLN A 235 -1.91 -13.24 23.53
CA GLN A 235 -2.45 -11.89 23.73
C GLN A 235 -1.73 -10.85 22.85
N LYS A 236 -0.41 -11.00 22.66
CA LYS A 236 0.37 -10.10 21.81
C LYS A 236 -0.07 -10.19 20.35
N GLU A 237 -0.31 -11.39 19.82
CA GLU A 237 -0.81 -11.57 18.46
C GLU A 237 -2.22 -11.01 18.28
N LEU A 238 -3.08 -11.16 19.30
CA LEU A 238 -4.40 -10.54 19.33
C LEU A 238 -4.31 -9.00 19.25
N GLU A 239 -3.51 -8.37 20.11
CA GLU A 239 -3.36 -6.91 20.09
C GLU A 239 -2.72 -6.40 18.79
N ASN A 240 -1.73 -7.13 18.25
CA ASN A 240 -1.15 -6.82 16.94
C ASN A 240 -2.19 -6.90 15.82
N ALA A 241 -3.06 -7.91 15.81
CA ALA A 241 -4.11 -8.05 14.82
C ALA A 241 -5.13 -6.92 14.91
N LYS A 242 -5.58 -6.55 16.12
CA LYS A 242 -6.48 -5.41 16.34
C LYS A 242 -5.88 -4.11 15.82
N ALA A 243 -4.63 -3.83 16.17
CA ALA A 243 -3.91 -2.65 15.67
C ALA A 243 -3.77 -2.69 14.15
N ALA A 244 -3.51 -3.87 13.56
CA ALA A 244 -3.39 -4.04 12.13
C ALA A 244 -4.71 -3.84 11.37
N VAL A 245 -5.87 -4.16 11.95
CA VAL A 245 -7.16 -3.84 11.30
C VAL A 245 -7.29 -2.33 11.06
N TRP A 246 -6.87 -1.51 12.03
CA TRP A 246 -6.88 -0.05 11.89
C TRP A 246 -5.70 0.49 11.08
N GLY A 247 -4.54 -0.15 11.16
CA GLY A 247 -3.36 0.18 10.35
C GLY A 247 -3.58 -0.02 8.85
N MET A 248 -4.61 -0.78 8.46
CA MET A 248 -5.06 -0.90 7.07
C MET A 248 -6.00 0.23 6.61
N PHE A 249 -6.26 1.24 7.46
CA PHE A 249 -7.09 2.39 7.12
C PHE A 249 -6.26 3.68 7.12
N SER A 250 -6.32 4.45 6.03
CA SER A 250 -5.57 5.70 5.90
C SER A 250 -6.36 6.85 6.51
N PHE A 251 -6.27 7.00 7.84
CA PHE A 251 -6.97 8.09 8.54
C PHE A 251 -6.60 9.48 8.00
N ASP A 252 -5.34 9.73 7.63
CA ASP A 252 -4.93 11.01 7.03
C ASP A 252 -5.74 11.34 5.76
N ALA A 253 -5.75 10.40 4.82
CA ALA A 253 -6.45 10.55 3.55
C ALA A 253 -7.95 10.69 3.77
N VAL A 254 -8.52 9.90 4.68
CA VAL A 254 -9.95 9.90 4.95
C VAL A 254 -10.40 11.19 5.64
N LEU A 255 -9.70 11.65 6.68
CA LEU A 255 -10.06 12.87 7.41
C LEU A 255 -9.94 14.11 6.52
N ARG A 256 -8.90 14.17 5.69
CA ARG A 256 -8.70 15.23 4.70
C ARG A 256 -9.87 15.32 3.72
N GLU A 257 -10.23 14.19 3.12
CA GLU A 257 -11.15 14.16 1.98
C GLU A 257 -12.63 14.09 2.39
N ALA A 258 -12.88 13.61 3.62
CA ALA A 258 -14.15 13.83 4.28
C ALA A 258 -14.33 15.30 4.70
N HIS A 259 -13.27 16.13 4.63
CA HIS A 259 -13.26 17.50 5.14
C HIS A 259 -13.76 17.57 6.60
N ILE A 260 -13.22 16.73 7.48
CA ILE A 260 -13.68 16.61 8.87
C ILE A 260 -13.60 17.94 9.64
N ASP A 261 -12.75 18.86 9.18
CA ASP A 261 -12.62 20.24 9.65
C ASP A 261 -13.97 20.97 9.69
N TYR A 262 -14.87 20.67 8.74
CA TYR A 262 -16.21 21.24 8.68
C TYR A 262 -17.08 20.77 9.85
N ALA A 263 -16.90 19.51 10.27
CA ALA A 263 -17.62 18.94 11.40
C ALA A 263 -17.03 19.36 12.76
N LEU A 264 -15.72 19.64 12.80
CA LEU A 264 -15.02 20.11 14.01
C LEU A 264 -15.43 21.53 14.41
N ASN A 265 -15.77 22.39 13.43
CA ASN A 265 -16.24 23.73 13.69
C ASN A 265 -17.22 24.24 12.60
N PRO A 266 -18.51 23.86 12.70
CA PRO A 266 -19.55 24.28 11.76
C PRO A 266 -19.74 25.80 11.73
N ALA A 267 -19.64 26.46 12.89
CA ALA A 267 -19.82 27.91 13.01
C ALA A 267 -18.75 28.69 12.23
N ALA A 268 -17.49 28.23 12.30
CA ALA A 268 -16.40 28.84 11.53
C ALA A 268 -16.53 28.54 10.03
N ALA A 269 -17.11 27.40 9.62
CA ALA A 269 -17.39 27.09 8.21
C ALA A 269 -18.22 28.19 7.54
N ALA A 270 -19.26 28.65 8.25
CA ALA A 270 -20.13 29.73 7.81
C ALA A 270 -19.43 31.10 7.67
N GLN A 271 -18.20 31.23 8.19
CA GLN A 271 -17.37 32.44 8.09
C GLN A 271 -16.34 32.37 6.97
N VAL A 272 -15.94 31.18 6.51
CA VAL A 272 -14.82 30.97 5.58
C VAL A 272 -14.97 31.78 4.29
N ALA A 273 -16.15 31.76 3.67
CA ALA A 273 -16.37 32.54 2.44
C ALA A 273 -16.19 34.05 2.67
N ARG A 274 -16.69 34.57 3.80
CA ARG A 274 -16.51 35.98 4.17
C ARG A 274 -15.06 36.31 4.47
N GLN A 275 -14.35 35.41 5.16
CA GLN A 275 -12.94 35.58 5.47
C GLN A 275 -12.09 35.55 4.20
N TYR A 276 -12.41 34.70 3.23
CA TYR A 276 -11.73 34.73 1.94
C TYR A 276 -11.92 36.06 1.21
N ASP A 277 -13.15 36.58 1.14
CA ASP A 277 -13.41 37.89 0.55
C ASP A 277 -12.62 39.01 1.27
N GLN A 278 -12.50 38.92 2.60
CA GLN A 278 -11.65 39.81 3.40
C GLN A 278 -10.16 39.66 3.05
N LEU A 279 -9.64 38.45 2.90
CA LEU A 279 -8.24 38.21 2.51
C LEU A 279 -7.92 38.81 1.13
N VAL A 280 -8.83 38.68 0.17
CA VAL A 280 -8.68 39.28 -1.17
C VAL A 280 -8.67 40.81 -1.09
N ALA A 281 -9.54 41.41 -0.27
CA ALA A 281 -9.57 42.85 -0.05
C ALA A 281 -8.32 43.36 0.67
N VAL A 282 -7.82 42.61 1.66
CA VAL A 282 -6.57 42.91 2.37
C VAL A 282 -5.36 42.81 1.44
N ASP A 283 -5.23 41.77 0.62
CA ASP A 283 -4.12 41.65 -0.32
C ASP A 283 -4.07 42.82 -1.30
N ARG A 284 -5.24 43.27 -1.81
CA ARG A 284 -5.31 44.47 -2.66
C ARG A 284 -4.73 45.70 -1.95
N ARG A 285 -5.16 45.98 -0.72
CA ARG A 285 -4.63 47.10 0.08
C ARG A 285 -3.13 47.00 0.32
N ILE A 286 -2.63 45.80 0.64
CA ILE A 286 -1.18 45.56 0.82
C ILE A 286 -0.43 45.84 -0.48
N ASN A 287 -0.97 45.42 -1.64
CA ASN A 287 -0.35 45.68 -2.94
C ASN A 287 -0.37 47.16 -3.31
N ASP A 288 -1.45 47.89 -3.01
CA ASP A 288 -1.53 49.34 -3.22
C ASP A 288 -0.52 50.09 -2.33
N ALA A 289 -0.36 49.68 -1.07
CA ALA A 289 0.65 50.21 -0.16
C ALA A 289 2.08 49.88 -0.62
N LEU A 290 2.32 48.70 -1.20
CA LEU A 290 3.61 48.34 -1.81
C LEU A 290 3.94 49.18 -3.04
N GLU A 291 2.95 49.59 -3.82
CA GLU A 291 3.16 50.55 -4.90
C GLU A 291 3.57 51.92 -4.36
N ALA A 292 2.92 52.40 -3.28
CA ALA A 292 3.34 53.61 -2.57
C ALA A 292 4.79 53.52 -2.02
N VAL A 293 5.23 52.34 -1.56
CA VAL A 293 6.63 52.09 -1.19
C VAL A 293 7.56 52.20 -2.39
N ALA A 294 7.13 51.72 -3.56
CA ALA A 294 7.93 51.71 -4.78
C ALA A 294 8.04 53.08 -5.46
N SER A 295 6.96 53.89 -5.43
CA SER A 295 6.89 55.22 -6.04
C SER A 295 7.31 56.36 -5.11
N ASP A 296 7.40 56.09 -3.81
CA ASP A 296 7.63 57.07 -2.74
C ASP A 296 6.52 58.11 -2.54
N THR A 297 5.31 57.83 -3.01
CA THR A 297 4.16 58.74 -2.89
C THR A 297 3.10 58.18 -1.93
N GLY A 298 2.42 59.04 -1.16
CA GLY A 298 1.25 58.61 -0.36
C GLY A 298 1.55 57.82 0.92
N ARG A 299 2.77 57.98 1.49
CA ARG A 299 3.23 57.21 2.66
C ARG A 299 2.28 57.18 3.88
N PRO A 300 1.67 58.30 4.34
CA PRO A 300 0.82 58.27 5.53
C PRO A 300 -0.40 57.37 5.37
N ALA A 301 -1.10 57.47 4.23
CA ALA A 301 -2.25 56.62 3.93
C ALA A 301 -1.85 55.14 3.80
N ALA A 302 -0.72 54.86 3.14
CA ALA A 302 -0.20 53.50 3.02
C ALA A 302 0.19 52.87 4.37
N GLN A 303 0.65 53.68 5.33
CA GLN A 303 0.97 53.22 6.68
C GLN A 303 -0.32 52.84 7.43
N ASP A 304 -1.33 53.70 7.42
CA ASP A 304 -2.63 53.46 8.06
C ASP A 304 -3.31 52.20 7.49
N ASP A 305 -3.30 52.06 6.15
CA ASP A 305 -3.86 50.89 5.46
C ASP A 305 -3.18 49.58 5.88
N LEU A 306 -1.86 49.58 6.04
CA LEU A 306 -1.11 48.40 6.47
C LEU A 306 -1.34 48.07 7.95
N GLU A 307 -1.46 49.08 8.82
CA GLU A 307 -1.80 48.87 10.23
C GLU A 307 -3.18 48.23 10.37
N GLN A 308 -4.17 48.75 9.65
CA GLN A 308 -5.50 48.16 9.59
C GLN A 308 -5.48 46.74 9.02
N ALA A 309 -4.74 46.50 7.94
CA ALA A 309 -4.58 45.17 7.35
C ALA A 309 -3.99 44.16 8.35
N VAL A 310 -2.95 44.54 9.12
CA VAL A 310 -2.35 43.67 10.12
C VAL A 310 -3.35 43.31 11.23
N GLU A 311 -4.15 44.25 11.71
CA GLU A 311 -5.17 43.97 12.74
C GLU A 311 -6.30 43.10 12.21
N GLU A 312 -6.79 43.32 11.00
CA GLU A 312 -7.78 42.44 10.36
C GLU A 312 -7.26 41.01 10.19
N LEU A 313 -6.01 40.86 9.73
CA LEU A 313 -5.38 39.54 9.59
C LEU A 313 -5.16 38.86 10.94
N LYS A 314 -4.83 39.61 12.00
CA LYS A 314 -4.77 39.07 13.37
C LYS A 314 -6.15 38.57 13.83
N ALA A 315 -7.23 39.28 13.51
CA ALA A 315 -8.59 38.84 13.85
C ALA A 315 -8.98 37.55 13.11
N ILE A 316 -8.63 37.43 11.83
CA ILE A 316 -8.82 36.19 11.06
C ILE A 316 -8.01 35.04 11.68
N ILE A 317 -6.72 35.28 11.98
CA ILE A 317 -5.83 34.27 12.61
C ILE A 317 -6.34 33.85 13.99
N ALA A 318 -6.95 34.77 14.74
CA ALA A 318 -7.51 34.52 16.06
C ALA A 318 -8.90 33.83 16.02
N THR A 319 -9.48 33.63 14.84
CA THR A 319 -10.75 32.90 14.72
C THR A 319 -10.52 31.45 15.10
N ASP A 320 -11.18 30.99 16.18
CA ASP A 320 -11.20 29.58 16.59
C ASP A 320 -11.70 28.74 15.40
N GLY A 321 -10.88 27.84 14.86
CA GLY A 321 -11.23 27.05 13.68
C GLY A 321 -10.07 26.31 13.02
N VAL A 322 -10.41 25.30 12.18
CA VAL A 322 -9.47 24.33 11.61
C VAL A 322 -9.10 24.64 10.15
N TYR A 323 -9.56 25.75 9.57
CA TYR A 323 -9.36 26.08 8.15
C TYR A 323 -7.91 26.50 7.83
N ARG A 324 -7.01 25.51 7.81
CA ARG A 324 -5.57 25.70 7.68
C ARG A 324 -5.19 26.57 6.48
N ASP A 325 -5.86 26.44 5.35
CA ASP A 325 -5.52 27.22 4.15
C ASP A 325 -5.92 28.70 4.28
N ILE A 326 -7.06 29.01 4.92
CA ILE A 326 -7.46 30.40 5.24
C ILE A 326 -6.47 31.01 6.23
N LEU A 327 -6.14 30.29 7.31
CA LEU A 327 -5.22 30.77 8.34
C LEU A 327 -3.79 30.93 7.81
N ARG A 328 -3.33 30.02 6.94
CA ARG A 328 -2.03 30.14 6.25
C ARG A 328 -2.01 31.35 5.32
N ALA A 329 -3.05 31.54 4.49
CA ALA A 329 -3.15 32.72 3.65
C ALA A 329 -3.11 34.01 4.48
N ALA A 330 -3.84 34.06 5.60
CA ALA A 330 -3.80 35.18 6.53
C ALA A 330 -2.41 35.41 7.14
N GLY A 331 -1.71 34.35 7.58
CA GLY A 331 -0.36 34.43 8.13
C GLY A 331 0.69 34.91 7.12
N HIS A 332 0.59 34.46 5.86
CA HIS A 332 1.45 34.93 4.77
C HIS A 332 1.18 36.40 4.44
N LEU A 333 -0.08 36.80 4.30
CA LEU A 333 -0.45 38.20 4.07
C LEU A 333 -0.02 39.10 5.23
N LYS A 334 -0.08 38.63 6.47
CA LYS A 334 0.37 39.40 7.64
C LYS A 334 1.87 39.64 7.57
N SER A 335 2.63 38.60 7.24
CA SER A 335 4.08 38.71 7.05
C SER A 335 4.42 39.67 5.90
N LYS A 336 3.66 39.62 4.79
CA LYS A 336 3.78 40.55 3.66
C LYS A 336 3.49 42.00 4.08
N ALA A 337 2.42 42.24 4.85
CA ALA A 337 2.05 43.56 5.34
C ALA A 337 3.11 44.15 6.29
N GLN A 338 3.61 43.35 7.25
CA GLN A 338 4.67 43.78 8.18
C GLN A 338 5.96 44.13 7.45
N ASN A 339 6.33 43.35 6.43
CA ASN A 339 7.50 43.59 5.59
C ASN A 339 7.36 44.89 4.76
N ALA A 340 6.13 45.23 4.34
CA ALA A 340 5.82 46.50 3.69
C ALA A 340 5.89 47.69 4.67
N GLN A 341 5.35 47.55 5.89
CA GLN A 341 5.43 48.58 6.94
C GLN A 341 6.89 48.92 7.28
N GLU A 342 7.72 47.89 7.50
CA GLU A 342 9.13 48.09 7.79
C GLU A 342 9.82 48.92 6.69
N ARG A 343 9.50 48.67 5.42
CA ARG A 343 10.05 49.42 4.28
C ARG A 343 9.56 50.86 4.20
N LEU A 344 8.30 51.13 4.54
CA LEU A 344 7.78 52.50 4.59
C LEU A 344 8.52 53.38 5.59
N THR A 345 8.99 52.79 6.70
CA THR A 345 9.77 53.51 7.72
C THR A 345 11.21 53.82 7.29
N GLN A 346 11.71 53.14 6.26
CA GLN A 346 13.07 53.32 5.75
C GLN A 346 13.16 54.48 4.73
N PRO A 347 14.32 55.15 4.61
CA PRO A 347 14.58 56.10 3.53
C PRO A 347 14.34 55.49 2.14
N TYR A 348 13.92 56.31 1.17
CA TYR A 348 13.71 55.83 -0.20
C TYR A 348 15.04 55.47 -0.85
N THR A 349 15.07 54.30 -1.49
CA THR A 349 16.15 53.87 -2.38
C THR A 349 15.57 53.08 -3.55
N LEU A 350 16.29 53.04 -4.67
CA LEU A 350 15.90 52.21 -5.82
C LEU A 350 15.85 50.71 -5.46
N ASP A 351 16.73 50.26 -4.56
CA ASP A 351 16.73 48.89 -4.08
C ASP A 351 15.47 48.58 -3.25
N ARG A 352 15.08 49.47 -2.33
CA ARG A 352 13.80 49.37 -1.59
C ARG A 352 12.62 49.23 -2.56
N ALA A 353 12.57 50.07 -3.59
CA ALA A 353 11.50 50.03 -4.59
C ALA A 353 11.50 48.72 -5.39
N ALA A 354 12.67 48.22 -5.79
CA ALA A 354 12.80 46.93 -6.46
C ALA A 354 12.36 45.76 -5.57
N GLN A 355 12.72 45.78 -4.29
CA GLN A 355 12.29 44.78 -3.31
C GLN A 355 10.78 44.82 -3.06
N ALA A 356 10.17 46.00 -2.98
CA ALA A 356 8.72 46.14 -2.83
C ALA A 356 7.95 45.52 -4.01
N ARG A 357 8.40 45.80 -5.25
CA ARG A 357 7.85 45.16 -6.46
C ARG A 357 8.05 43.64 -6.47
N LYS A 358 9.20 43.17 -6.00
CA LYS A 358 9.46 41.72 -5.88
C LYS A 358 8.50 41.06 -4.87
N LEU A 359 8.22 41.72 -3.76
CA LEU A 359 7.28 41.23 -2.75
C LEU A 359 5.83 41.23 -3.28
N GLN A 360 5.45 42.25 -4.03
CA GLN A 360 4.15 42.36 -4.69
C GLN A 360 3.95 41.19 -5.69
N ALA A 361 4.98 40.86 -6.46
CA ALA A 361 4.97 39.78 -7.45
C ALA A 361 5.30 38.38 -6.90
N ALA A 362 5.36 38.20 -5.56
CA ALA A 362 5.76 36.94 -4.96
C ALA A 362 4.68 35.84 -5.17
N PRO A 363 5.01 34.73 -5.86
CA PRO A 363 4.05 33.69 -6.23
C PRO A 363 3.43 32.99 -5.01
N ASP A 364 4.19 32.85 -3.92
CA ASP A 364 3.73 32.16 -2.70
C ASP A 364 2.42 32.73 -2.15
N THR A 365 2.25 34.06 -2.18
CA THR A 365 1.02 34.71 -1.67
C THR A 365 -0.20 34.31 -2.49
N GLN A 366 -0.03 34.31 -3.82
CA GLN A 366 -1.08 33.93 -4.76
C GLN A 366 -1.45 32.45 -4.61
N ASP A 367 -0.46 31.57 -4.45
CA ASP A 367 -0.69 30.13 -4.23
C ASP A 367 -1.52 29.86 -2.97
N HIS A 368 -1.26 30.60 -1.87
CA HIS A 368 -2.03 30.49 -0.64
C HIS A 368 -3.46 31.03 -0.78
N LEU A 369 -3.63 32.15 -1.47
CA LEU A 369 -4.96 32.70 -1.77
C LEU A 369 -5.78 31.77 -2.67
N GLU A 370 -5.16 31.12 -3.66
CA GLU A 370 -5.84 30.15 -4.51
C GLU A 370 -6.27 28.89 -3.75
N ARG A 371 -5.45 28.42 -2.78
CA ARG A 371 -5.86 27.35 -1.85
C ARG A 371 -7.06 27.77 -1.01
N ALA A 372 -7.00 28.96 -0.41
CA ALA A 372 -8.10 29.53 0.37
C ALA A 372 -9.39 29.71 -0.48
N ALA A 373 -9.25 30.14 -1.74
CA ALA A 373 -10.36 30.30 -2.68
C ALA A 373 -11.09 28.99 -2.95
N ARG A 374 -10.34 27.89 -3.10
CA ARG A 374 -10.92 26.55 -3.29
C ARG A 374 -11.76 26.14 -2.08
N VAL A 375 -11.22 26.26 -0.88
CA VAL A 375 -11.95 25.94 0.36
C VAL A 375 -13.23 26.78 0.50
N ALA A 376 -13.14 28.09 0.23
CA ALA A 376 -14.30 28.97 0.27
C ALA A 376 -15.37 28.61 -0.78
N ALA A 377 -14.94 28.24 -1.99
CA ALA A 377 -15.84 27.79 -3.05
C ALA A 377 -16.53 26.47 -2.69
N ASP A 378 -15.80 25.52 -2.11
CA ASP A 378 -16.32 24.21 -1.73
C ASP A 378 -17.39 24.33 -0.64
N ILE A 379 -17.13 25.12 0.41
CA ILE A 379 -18.14 25.40 1.44
C ILE A 379 -19.38 26.05 0.83
N LYS A 380 -19.21 27.03 -0.07
CA LYS A 380 -20.34 27.68 -0.76
C LYS A 380 -21.16 26.69 -1.59
N ARG A 381 -20.55 25.66 -2.17
CA ARG A 381 -21.25 24.61 -2.95
C ARG A 381 -21.98 23.61 -2.04
N ILE A 382 -21.39 23.26 -0.90
CA ILE A 382 -21.95 22.28 0.03
C ILE A 382 -23.16 22.85 0.78
N GLY A 383 -23.09 24.12 1.20
CA GLY A 383 -24.18 24.79 1.90
C GLY A 383 -23.73 25.50 3.17
N ASP A 384 -24.64 25.64 4.15
CA ASP A 384 -24.27 26.21 5.44
C ASP A 384 -23.32 25.30 6.24
N GLY A 385 -22.79 25.81 7.35
CA GLY A 385 -21.81 25.07 8.16
C GLY A 385 -22.34 23.75 8.73
N ASP A 386 -23.63 23.65 9.02
CA ASP A 386 -24.24 22.43 9.56
C ASP A 386 -24.41 21.36 8.48
N GLN A 387 -24.75 21.77 7.25
CA GLN A 387 -24.79 20.89 6.09
C GLN A 387 -23.40 20.33 5.77
N ALA A 388 -22.37 21.18 5.77
CA ALA A 388 -20.99 20.76 5.55
C ALA A 388 -20.49 19.80 6.64
N ALA A 389 -20.85 20.06 7.90
CA ALA A 389 -20.55 19.17 9.02
C ALA A 389 -21.24 17.80 8.90
N SER A 390 -22.53 17.79 8.55
CA SER A 390 -23.27 16.53 8.35
C SER A 390 -22.68 15.71 7.21
N LEU A 391 -22.33 16.38 6.11
CA LEU A 391 -21.70 15.76 4.96
C LEU A 391 -20.37 15.08 5.33
N ALA A 392 -19.50 15.80 6.04
CA ALA A 392 -18.21 15.27 6.46
C ALA A 392 -18.34 14.01 7.32
N ILE A 393 -19.30 14.02 8.25
CA ILE A 393 -19.63 12.85 9.09
C ILE A 393 -20.13 11.68 8.25
N ASP A 394 -20.98 11.95 7.26
CA ASP A 394 -21.49 10.90 6.38
C ASP A 394 -20.38 10.29 5.52
N VAL A 395 -19.52 11.10 4.88
CA VAL A 395 -18.38 10.60 4.08
C VAL A 395 -17.47 9.72 4.93
N LEU A 396 -17.04 10.22 6.09
CA LEU A 396 -16.20 9.50 7.02
C LEU A 396 -16.83 8.16 7.44
N SER A 397 -18.10 8.19 7.85
CA SER A 397 -18.80 6.99 8.32
C SER A 397 -18.90 5.92 7.23
N HIS A 398 -19.17 6.30 5.98
CA HIS A 398 -19.28 5.35 4.88
C HIS A 398 -17.91 4.74 4.51
N LEU A 399 -16.85 5.54 4.56
CA LEU A 399 -15.49 5.07 4.32
C LEU A 399 -15.04 4.07 5.40
N MET A 400 -15.33 4.35 6.67
CA MET A 400 -15.07 3.43 7.77
C MET A 400 -15.88 2.13 7.65
N TYR A 401 -17.17 2.24 7.30
CA TYR A 401 -18.01 1.07 7.09
C TYR A 401 -17.49 0.18 5.96
N ARG A 402 -17.07 0.78 4.84
CA ARG A 402 -16.48 0.06 3.72
C ARG A 402 -15.16 -0.59 4.09
N HIS A 403 -14.31 0.10 4.84
CA HIS A 403 -13.07 -0.46 5.38
C HIS A 403 -13.36 -1.72 6.18
N LEU A 404 -14.23 -1.63 7.18
CA LEU A 404 -14.61 -2.78 8.00
C LEU A 404 -15.26 -3.90 7.21
N SER A 405 -16.07 -3.59 6.21
CA SER A 405 -16.68 -4.59 5.34
C SER A 405 -15.63 -5.35 4.53
N THR A 406 -14.62 -4.63 4.03
CA THR A 406 -13.46 -5.22 3.34
C THR A 406 -12.64 -6.09 4.29
N MET A 407 -12.37 -5.59 5.49
CA MET A 407 -11.64 -6.34 6.52
C MET A 407 -12.39 -7.56 7.01
N ALA A 408 -13.72 -7.50 7.12
CA ALA A 408 -14.56 -8.62 7.52
C ALA A 408 -14.58 -9.71 6.45
N ALA A 409 -14.58 -9.33 5.17
CA ALA A 409 -14.50 -10.26 4.06
C ALA A 409 -13.11 -10.94 3.98
N ALA A 410 -12.03 -10.19 4.21
CA ALA A 410 -10.66 -10.70 4.13
C ALA A 410 -10.22 -11.45 5.41
N TYR A 411 -10.42 -10.85 6.57
CA TYR A 411 -9.87 -11.26 7.88
C TYR A 411 -10.98 -11.34 8.96
N PRO A 412 -11.93 -12.27 8.83
CA PRO A 412 -13.09 -12.33 9.70
C PRO A 412 -12.75 -12.66 11.15
N HIS A 413 -11.69 -13.44 11.44
CA HIS A 413 -11.28 -13.70 12.82
C HIS A 413 -10.71 -12.44 13.48
N ALA A 414 -9.87 -11.68 12.79
CA ALA A 414 -9.26 -10.45 13.29
C ALA A 414 -10.34 -9.39 13.57
N VAL A 415 -11.32 -9.23 12.66
CA VAL A 415 -12.47 -8.33 12.88
C VAL A 415 -13.32 -8.78 14.06
N THR A 416 -13.58 -10.07 14.21
CA THR A 416 -14.27 -10.61 15.41
C THR A 416 -13.50 -10.29 16.69
N ALA A 417 -12.16 -10.34 16.63
CA ALA A 417 -11.28 -10.11 17.76
C ALA A 417 -11.27 -8.66 18.27
N LEU A 418 -11.75 -7.70 17.48
CA LEU A 418 -11.96 -6.31 17.91
C LEU A 418 -13.02 -6.20 19.04
N GLY A 419 -13.78 -7.27 19.28
CA GLY A 419 -14.89 -7.25 20.25
C GLY A 419 -16.06 -6.39 19.76
N LEU A 420 -16.19 -6.26 18.44
CA LEU A 420 -17.41 -5.73 17.83
C LEU A 420 -18.52 -6.77 18.05
N PRO A 421 -19.77 -6.35 18.37
CA PRO A 421 -20.86 -7.27 18.64
C PRO A 421 -21.04 -8.28 17.50
N ALA A 422 -21.29 -9.54 17.87
CA ALA A 422 -21.59 -10.61 16.92
C ALA A 422 -22.82 -10.24 16.07
N PRO A 423 -22.92 -10.72 14.82
CA PRO A 423 -23.97 -10.34 13.86
C PRO A 423 -25.39 -10.76 14.22
N ASP A 424 -25.66 -11.29 15.42
CA ASP A 424 -27.00 -11.64 15.92
C ASP A 424 -27.83 -10.37 16.16
N GLY A 425 -28.30 -9.77 15.07
CA GLY A 425 -29.05 -8.51 15.02
C GLY A 425 -28.77 -7.63 13.79
N GLY A 426 -27.74 -7.93 13.00
CA GLY A 426 -27.58 -7.35 11.66
C GLY A 426 -27.36 -5.82 11.58
N ARG A 427 -26.72 -5.19 12.56
CA ARG A 427 -26.26 -3.78 12.49
C ARG A 427 -24.96 -3.64 13.29
N LEU A 428 -24.10 -2.68 12.93
CA LEU A 428 -23.08 -2.20 13.86
C LEU A 428 -23.81 -1.70 15.11
N GLY A 429 -23.78 -2.46 16.20
CA GLY A 429 -24.45 -2.03 17.44
C GLY A 429 -23.89 -0.70 17.96
N ALA A 430 -24.61 -0.02 18.86
CA ALA A 430 -24.14 1.25 19.45
C ALA A 430 -22.73 1.15 20.06
N GLN A 431 -22.40 -0.01 20.65
CA GLN A 431 -21.05 -0.29 21.18
C GLN A 431 -19.98 -0.39 20.08
N ALA A 432 -20.34 -0.93 18.91
CA ALA A 432 -19.48 -0.93 17.74
C ALA A 432 -19.22 0.50 17.27
N GLY A 433 -20.29 1.29 17.10
CA GLY A 433 -20.21 2.70 16.73
C GLY A 433 -19.32 3.51 17.69
N ALA A 434 -19.45 3.28 19.00
CA ALA A 434 -18.62 3.94 20.00
C ALA A 434 -17.12 3.58 19.89
N LYS A 435 -16.80 2.28 19.74
CA LYS A 435 -15.41 1.82 19.51
C LYS A 435 -14.81 2.40 18.23
N LEU A 436 -15.64 2.55 17.19
CA LEU A 436 -15.21 3.15 15.93
C LEU A 436 -14.93 4.64 16.11
N ALA A 437 -15.80 5.36 16.80
CA ALA A 437 -15.61 6.77 17.10
C ALA A 437 -14.34 7.01 17.95
N GLU A 438 -13.99 6.11 18.86
CA GLU A 438 -12.71 6.16 19.62
C GLU A 438 -11.49 6.14 18.69
N GLN A 439 -11.51 5.31 17.64
CA GLN A 439 -10.40 5.26 16.67
C GLN A 439 -10.33 6.54 15.84
N VAL A 440 -11.47 7.12 15.46
CA VAL A 440 -11.51 8.44 14.82
C VAL A 440 -10.97 9.51 15.76
N GLU A 441 -11.35 9.48 17.04
CA GLU A 441 -10.85 10.42 18.05
C GLU A 441 -9.32 10.38 18.15
N ALA A 442 -8.76 9.18 18.29
CA ALA A 442 -7.32 8.97 18.34
C ALA A 442 -6.63 9.51 17.07
N ALA A 443 -7.19 9.24 15.89
CA ALA A 443 -6.67 9.77 14.64
C ALA A 443 -6.76 11.30 14.56
N MET A 444 -7.89 11.90 14.95
CA MET A 444 -8.06 13.35 14.97
C MET A 444 -7.03 14.03 15.87
N ARG A 445 -6.72 13.47 17.05
CA ARG A 445 -5.67 14.01 17.94
C ARG A 445 -4.29 14.00 17.29
N VAL A 446 -3.97 12.95 16.53
CA VAL A 446 -2.69 12.85 15.80
C VAL A 446 -2.62 13.85 14.64
N HIS A 447 -3.69 13.99 13.86
CA HIS A 447 -3.70 14.84 12.66
C HIS A 447 -3.96 16.32 12.95
N TYR A 448 -4.56 16.65 14.10
CA TYR A 448 -4.91 18.01 14.52
C TYR A 448 -4.40 18.35 15.93
N PRO A 449 -3.09 18.22 16.19
CA PRO A 449 -2.53 18.40 17.52
C PRO A 449 -2.79 19.81 18.07
N ASP A 450 -2.75 20.84 17.22
CA ASP A 450 -3.01 22.23 17.63
C ASP A 450 -4.45 22.45 18.14
N TYR A 451 -5.40 21.67 17.63
CA TYR A 451 -6.81 21.77 18.03
C TYR A 451 -7.09 20.96 19.32
N PHE A 452 -6.24 19.98 19.61
CA PHE A 452 -6.37 19.04 20.72
C PHE A 452 -5.15 19.02 21.65
N ALA A 453 -4.45 20.15 21.78
CA ALA A 453 -3.18 20.27 22.53
C ALA A 453 -3.27 19.92 24.03
N ASP A 454 -4.49 19.76 24.55
CA ASP A 454 -4.76 19.36 25.93
C ASP A 454 -5.59 18.07 25.92
N ASP A 455 -4.98 16.97 26.34
CA ASP A 455 -5.60 15.65 26.44
C ASP A 455 -6.85 15.65 27.33
N THR A 456 -7.02 16.67 28.19
CA THR A 456 -8.12 16.81 29.15
C THR A 456 -9.33 17.59 28.62
N LYS A 457 -9.38 17.95 27.32
CA LYS A 457 -10.54 18.61 26.69
C LYS A 457 -11.37 17.69 25.75
N PRO A 458 -11.85 16.51 26.20
CA PRO A 458 -12.68 15.62 25.39
C PRO A 458 -14.04 16.23 25.00
N ALA A 459 -14.48 17.30 25.67
CA ALA A 459 -15.78 17.94 25.45
C ALA A 459 -16.02 18.44 24.00
N ARG A 460 -14.95 18.77 23.25
CA ARG A 460 -15.08 19.22 21.84
C ARG A 460 -15.31 18.06 20.87
N LEU A 461 -14.82 16.85 21.17
CA LEU A 461 -14.95 15.66 20.32
C LEU A 461 -16.19 14.85 20.65
N GLY A 462 -16.61 14.82 21.91
CA GLY A 462 -17.77 14.05 22.37
C GLY A 462 -18.99 14.14 21.43
N PRO A 463 -19.53 15.34 21.16
CA PRO A 463 -20.69 15.48 20.27
C PRO A 463 -20.44 15.01 18.83
N LEU A 464 -19.23 15.21 18.29
CA LEU A 464 -18.87 14.75 16.94
C LEU A 464 -18.78 13.22 16.91
N CYS A 465 -18.08 12.63 17.87
CA CYS A 465 -17.94 11.19 18.05
C CYS A 465 -19.30 10.51 18.26
N GLU A 466 -20.22 11.12 19.01
CA GLU A 466 -21.60 10.65 19.17
C GLU A 466 -22.36 10.63 17.84
N ARG A 467 -22.23 11.69 17.03
CA ARG A 467 -22.85 11.74 15.69
C ARG A 467 -22.28 10.70 14.74
N ILE A 468 -20.95 10.52 14.73
CA ILE A 468 -20.27 9.49 13.94
C ILE A 468 -20.73 8.09 14.40
N ALA A 469 -20.75 7.83 15.71
CA ALA A 469 -21.20 6.56 16.26
C ALA A 469 -22.67 6.27 15.90
N ALA A 470 -23.55 7.27 15.99
CA ALA A 470 -24.96 7.15 15.60
C ALA A 470 -25.12 6.86 14.11
N GLN A 471 -24.35 7.55 13.26
CA GLN A 471 -24.39 7.35 11.81
C GLN A 471 -23.88 5.96 11.42
N LEU A 472 -22.77 5.50 12.00
CA LEU A 472 -22.26 4.14 11.81
C LEU A 472 -23.26 3.08 12.29
N ALA A 473 -23.93 3.31 13.42
CA ALA A 473 -24.94 2.39 13.94
C ALA A 473 -26.21 2.30 13.07
N ALA A 474 -26.46 3.31 12.24
CA ALA A 474 -27.56 3.32 11.28
C ALA A 474 -27.24 2.57 9.97
N MET A 475 -25.99 2.20 9.72
CA MET A 475 -25.58 1.49 8.51
C MET A 475 -26.00 0.01 8.53
N PRO A 476 -26.08 -0.65 7.35
CA PRO A 476 -26.41 -2.06 7.25
C PRO A 476 -25.45 -2.95 8.06
N ALA A 477 -25.86 -4.19 8.34
CA ALA A 477 -24.96 -5.17 8.95
C ALA A 477 -23.67 -5.32 8.15
N ILE A 478 -22.56 -5.59 8.85
CA ILE A 478 -21.38 -6.17 8.21
C ILE A 478 -21.45 -7.68 8.48
N PRO A 479 -21.64 -8.54 7.46
CA PRO A 479 -21.59 -9.98 7.67
C PRO A 479 -20.15 -10.38 8.03
N VAL A 480 -19.98 -11.09 9.14
CA VAL A 480 -18.69 -11.68 9.54
C VAL A 480 -18.92 -13.18 9.71
N THR A 481 -18.23 -13.99 8.92
CA THR A 481 -18.31 -15.45 8.99
C THR A 481 -16.92 -16.01 9.26
N PRO A 482 -16.53 -16.20 10.53
CA PRO A 482 -15.17 -16.61 10.90
C PRO A 482 -14.70 -17.95 10.30
N SER A 483 -15.60 -18.77 9.75
CA SER A 483 -15.25 -20.07 9.17
C SER A 483 -14.60 -20.02 7.78
N THR A 484 -14.43 -18.84 7.17
CA THR A 484 -13.99 -18.69 5.77
C THR A 484 -12.46 -18.52 5.58
N SER A 485 -11.65 -18.54 6.64
CA SER A 485 -10.25 -18.09 6.61
C SER A 485 -9.20 -19.16 6.27
N THR A 486 -9.56 -20.28 5.61
CA THR A 486 -8.53 -21.25 5.16
C THR A 486 -7.63 -20.66 4.07
N TRP A 487 -8.10 -19.64 3.35
CA TRP A 487 -7.28 -18.91 2.40
C TRP A 487 -6.06 -18.28 3.06
N ALA A 488 -6.19 -17.74 4.28
CA ALA A 488 -5.08 -17.09 4.97
C ALA A 488 -4.00 -18.09 5.40
N SER A 489 -4.37 -19.34 5.68
CA SER A 489 -3.43 -20.44 6.00
C SER A 489 -2.69 -21.02 4.82
N GLU A 490 -3.23 -20.85 3.61
CA GLU A 490 -2.60 -21.32 2.37
C GLU A 490 -2.11 -20.17 1.48
N ALA A 491 -2.39 -18.92 1.88
CA ALA A 491 -1.75 -17.73 1.37
C ALA A 491 -0.28 -17.77 1.77
N GLN A 492 0.52 -18.53 0.99
CA GLN A 492 1.91 -18.20 0.80
C GLN A 492 1.95 -16.71 0.47
N SER A 493 2.86 -15.95 1.08
CA SER A 493 3.08 -14.58 0.67
C SER A 493 3.58 -14.60 -0.78
N THR A 494 2.70 -14.70 -1.76
CA THR A 494 3.02 -14.64 -3.18
C THR A 494 3.19 -13.17 -3.53
N GLY A 495 4.18 -12.55 -2.88
CA GLY A 495 4.64 -11.23 -3.23
C GLY A 495 5.24 -11.21 -4.64
N LEU A 496 5.52 -12.37 -5.25
CA LEU A 496 6.09 -12.51 -6.58
C LEU A 496 5.15 -13.22 -7.55
N VAL A 497 4.86 -12.53 -8.66
CA VAL A 497 4.15 -13.06 -9.82
C VAL A 497 5.01 -12.80 -11.05
N VAL A 498 5.02 -13.72 -12.01
CA VAL A 498 5.72 -13.49 -13.28
C VAL A 498 4.83 -13.92 -14.44
N THR A 499 4.39 -12.96 -15.25
CA THR A 499 3.67 -13.27 -16.49
C THR A 499 4.65 -13.33 -17.64
N VAL A 500 4.55 -14.37 -18.48
CA VAL A 500 5.43 -14.53 -19.64
C VAL A 500 4.72 -14.13 -20.92
N LYS A 501 5.37 -13.26 -21.69
CA LYS A 501 4.91 -12.78 -23.00
C LYS A 501 6.03 -12.92 -24.02
N PRO A 502 6.19 -14.09 -24.65
CA PRO A 502 7.35 -14.38 -25.51
C PRO A 502 7.52 -13.39 -26.67
N GLY A 503 6.44 -12.79 -27.17
CA GLY A 503 6.46 -11.81 -28.25
C GLY A 503 6.88 -10.39 -27.85
N GLU A 504 7.02 -10.09 -26.57
CA GLU A 504 7.42 -8.76 -26.09
C GLU A 504 8.94 -8.65 -25.88
N ARG A 505 9.46 -7.41 -25.89
CA ARG A 505 10.88 -7.14 -25.58
C ARG A 505 11.21 -7.55 -24.15
N GLU A 506 10.37 -7.14 -23.19
CA GLU A 506 10.37 -7.64 -21.82
C GLU A 506 9.48 -8.89 -21.77
N LYS A 507 10.09 -10.06 -21.96
CA LYS A 507 9.35 -11.32 -21.99
C LYS A 507 8.80 -11.71 -20.63
N LEU A 508 9.45 -11.30 -19.54
CA LEU A 508 9.01 -11.55 -18.18
C LEU A 508 8.46 -10.24 -17.61
N GLN A 509 7.15 -10.19 -17.42
CA GLN A 509 6.50 -9.14 -16.65
C GLN A 509 6.52 -9.56 -15.18
N VAL A 510 7.59 -9.17 -14.49
CA VAL A 510 7.85 -9.50 -13.08
C VAL A 510 7.16 -8.52 -12.16
N ASN A 511 6.51 -9.06 -11.15
CA ASN A 511 5.50 -8.37 -10.39
C ASN A 511 5.67 -8.65 -8.91
N GLY A 512 6.03 -7.61 -8.15
CA GLY A 512 6.38 -7.69 -6.74
C GLY A 512 7.75 -8.32 -6.49
N ARG A 513 7.93 -8.98 -5.34
CA ARG A 513 9.22 -9.46 -4.82
C ARG A 513 9.11 -10.89 -4.30
N ALA A 514 10.17 -11.67 -4.51
CA ALA A 514 10.31 -12.94 -3.82
C ALA A 514 10.23 -12.72 -2.29
N PRO A 515 9.63 -13.66 -1.54
CA PRO A 515 9.66 -13.62 -0.08
C PRO A 515 11.09 -13.49 0.43
N ALA A 516 11.30 -12.65 1.45
CA ALA A 516 12.60 -12.56 2.11
C ALA A 516 13.02 -13.96 2.62
N PRO A 517 14.33 -14.26 2.64
CA PRO A 517 14.80 -15.51 3.21
C PRO A 517 14.29 -15.69 4.65
N PRO A 518 14.06 -16.93 5.10
CA PRO A 518 13.69 -17.19 6.49
C PRO A 518 14.65 -16.51 7.48
N ALA A 519 14.11 -16.00 8.58
CA ALA A 519 14.80 -15.21 9.61
C ALA A 519 15.28 -13.81 9.19
N VAL A 520 14.98 -13.34 7.98
CA VAL A 520 15.14 -11.93 7.59
C VAL A 520 13.83 -11.19 7.89
N SER A 521 13.93 -10.08 8.63
CA SER A 521 12.76 -9.28 8.98
C SER A 521 12.30 -8.38 7.82
N GLY A 522 10.99 -8.34 7.56
CA GLY A 522 10.43 -7.50 6.50
C GLY A 522 10.86 -7.99 5.12
N MET A 523 11.40 -7.08 4.28
CA MET A 523 11.90 -7.41 2.94
C MET A 523 13.41 -7.68 2.90
N GLY A 524 14.13 -7.39 3.98
CA GLY A 524 15.59 -7.36 4.00
C GLY A 524 16.20 -6.26 3.10
N CYS A 525 17.53 -6.21 3.08
CA CYS A 525 18.33 -5.37 2.20
C CYS A 525 18.90 -6.25 1.08
N HIS A 526 18.58 -5.96 -0.17
CA HIS A 526 19.12 -6.70 -1.30
C HIS A 526 20.52 -6.20 -1.66
N THR A 527 21.50 -7.10 -1.68
CA THR A 527 22.88 -6.70 -2.01
C THR A 527 23.02 -6.23 -3.45
N THR A 528 22.26 -6.84 -4.37
CA THR A 528 21.98 -6.30 -5.70
C THR A 528 20.52 -5.87 -5.73
N ALA A 529 20.25 -4.63 -6.13
CA ALA A 529 18.89 -4.10 -6.22
C ALA A 529 17.94 -5.08 -6.95
N TRP A 530 16.74 -5.32 -6.41
CA TRP A 530 15.80 -6.28 -6.97
C TRP A 530 15.44 -5.97 -8.42
N VAL A 531 15.33 -4.69 -8.74
CA VAL A 531 15.08 -4.25 -10.12
C VAL A 531 16.17 -4.73 -11.10
N MET A 532 17.42 -4.86 -10.66
CA MET A 532 18.50 -5.40 -11.48
C MET A 532 18.40 -6.92 -11.66
N GLU A 533 18.01 -7.66 -10.61
CA GLU A 533 17.76 -9.11 -10.70
C GLU A 533 16.61 -9.42 -11.68
N THR A 534 15.54 -8.64 -11.66
CA THR A 534 14.41 -8.82 -12.60
C THR A 534 14.77 -8.46 -14.05
N GLN A 535 15.62 -7.45 -14.26
CA GLN A 535 16.16 -7.12 -15.58
C GLN A 535 17.13 -8.20 -16.08
N HIS A 536 17.94 -8.76 -15.19
CA HIS A 536 18.83 -9.88 -15.51
C HIS A 536 18.05 -11.14 -15.89
N ALA A 537 16.95 -11.47 -15.19
CA ALA A 537 16.06 -12.55 -15.61
C ALA A 537 15.51 -12.34 -17.04
N ASN A 538 15.09 -11.12 -17.38
CA ASN A 538 14.68 -10.76 -18.74
C ASN A 538 15.84 -10.88 -19.75
N TYR A 539 17.06 -10.48 -19.36
CA TYR A 539 18.26 -10.66 -20.18
C TYR A 539 18.47 -12.13 -20.55
N LEU A 540 18.36 -13.06 -19.58
CA LEU A 540 18.58 -14.49 -19.81
C LEU A 540 17.62 -15.07 -20.85
N VAL A 541 16.37 -14.62 -20.83
CA VAL A 541 15.33 -15.14 -21.72
C VAL A 541 15.16 -14.30 -22.99
N ARG A 542 15.89 -13.20 -23.18
CA ARG A 542 15.65 -12.22 -24.27
C ARG A 542 15.61 -12.79 -25.68
N LYS A 543 16.28 -13.93 -25.91
CA LYS A 543 16.33 -14.62 -27.21
C LYS A 543 15.32 -15.77 -27.35
N ALA A 544 14.58 -16.11 -26.28
CA ALA A 544 13.59 -17.19 -26.28
C ALA A 544 12.40 -16.85 -27.18
N ARG A 545 11.97 -17.75 -28.05
CA ARG A 545 10.89 -17.51 -29.02
C ARG A 545 9.52 -17.90 -28.47
N ASP A 546 9.49 -18.85 -27.55
CA ASP A 546 8.30 -19.40 -26.95
C ASP A 546 8.54 -19.71 -25.46
N GLU A 547 7.49 -20.18 -24.77
CA GLU A 547 7.56 -20.54 -23.35
C GLU A 547 8.52 -21.69 -23.06
N LYS A 548 8.69 -22.65 -23.98
CA LYS A 548 9.60 -23.79 -23.77
C LYS A 548 11.05 -23.33 -23.75
N GLU A 549 11.43 -22.43 -24.66
CA GLU A 549 12.74 -21.80 -24.67
C GLU A 549 12.97 -20.94 -23.42
N VAL A 550 11.93 -20.25 -22.91
CA VAL A 550 12.01 -19.51 -21.63
C VAL A 550 12.33 -20.47 -20.47
N ILE A 551 11.57 -21.57 -20.32
CA ILE A 551 11.81 -22.57 -19.28
C ILE A 551 13.23 -23.13 -19.38
N ALA A 552 13.68 -23.52 -20.57
CA ALA A 552 15.02 -24.06 -20.80
C ALA A 552 16.12 -23.08 -20.36
N LYS A 553 16.00 -21.80 -20.73
CA LYS A 553 16.99 -20.77 -20.36
C LYS A 553 17.08 -20.53 -18.85
N LEU A 554 15.94 -20.58 -18.16
CA LEU A 554 15.91 -20.41 -16.70
C LEU A 554 16.47 -21.65 -15.98
N ARG A 555 16.22 -22.86 -16.51
CA ARG A 555 16.84 -24.10 -16.01
C ARG A 555 18.36 -24.06 -16.17
N ASP A 556 18.85 -23.67 -17.34
CA ASP A 556 20.29 -23.51 -17.59
C ASP A 556 20.93 -22.52 -16.60
N ALA A 557 20.24 -21.40 -16.32
CA ALA A 557 20.71 -20.40 -15.38
C ALA A 557 20.78 -20.91 -13.93
N VAL A 558 19.75 -21.64 -13.44
CA VAL A 558 19.79 -22.29 -12.11
C VAL A 558 20.94 -23.27 -12.01
N LEU A 559 21.15 -24.10 -13.04
CA LEU A 559 22.24 -25.08 -13.04
C LEU A 559 23.61 -24.40 -12.98
N GLY A 560 23.79 -23.28 -13.70
CA GLY A 560 25.01 -22.48 -13.61
C GLY A 560 25.22 -21.84 -12.23
N ASP A 561 24.16 -21.32 -11.62
CA ASP A 561 24.24 -20.71 -10.29
C ASP A 561 24.52 -21.76 -9.19
N LEU A 562 23.98 -22.98 -9.31
CA LEU A 562 24.26 -24.10 -8.39
C LEU A 562 25.74 -24.54 -8.42
N ASP A 563 26.45 -24.29 -9.51
CA ASP A 563 27.89 -24.56 -9.67
C ASP A 563 28.77 -23.32 -9.42
N SER A 564 28.17 -22.20 -9.02
CA SER A 564 28.88 -20.93 -8.88
C SER A 564 29.58 -20.73 -7.53
N ASP A 565 30.49 -19.76 -7.48
CA ASP A 565 31.15 -19.31 -6.24
C ASP A 565 30.16 -18.84 -5.15
N LEU A 566 28.92 -18.46 -5.52
CA LEU A 566 27.89 -18.07 -4.56
C LEU A 566 27.50 -19.24 -3.66
N MET A 567 27.40 -20.44 -4.22
CA MET A 567 27.14 -21.65 -3.45
C MET A 567 28.30 -21.97 -2.49
N GLY A 568 29.50 -21.46 -2.77
CA GLY A 568 30.63 -21.48 -1.84
C GLY A 568 30.35 -20.81 -0.50
N LEU A 569 29.38 -19.90 -0.42
CA LEU A 569 29.03 -19.16 0.80
C LEU A 569 27.94 -19.82 1.66
N THR A 570 27.36 -20.96 1.26
CA THR A 570 26.20 -21.56 1.95
C THR A 570 26.46 -21.87 3.42
N HIS A 571 27.64 -22.39 3.74
CA HIS A 571 28.08 -22.68 5.11
C HIS A 571 28.36 -21.42 5.95
N LEU A 572 28.50 -20.25 5.32
CA LEU A 572 28.76 -18.99 5.99
C LEU A 572 27.48 -18.18 6.24
N LEU A 573 26.30 -18.70 5.93
CA LEU A 573 25.05 -18.00 6.24
C LEU A 573 24.95 -17.68 7.74
N PRO A 574 24.36 -16.54 8.14
CA PRO A 574 24.00 -16.26 9.52
C PRO A 574 23.24 -17.43 10.15
N VAL A 575 23.57 -17.78 11.39
CA VAL A 575 22.99 -18.95 12.07
C VAL A 575 21.47 -18.90 12.16
N ASP A 576 20.88 -17.71 12.28
CA ASP A 576 19.42 -17.55 12.31
C ASP A 576 18.77 -17.95 10.98
N GLN A 577 19.42 -17.68 9.84
CA GLN A 577 18.94 -18.08 8.52
C GLN A 577 19.11 -19.59 8.28
N ILE A 578 20.19 -20.18 8.82
CA ILE A 578 20.39 -21.64 8.85
C ILE A 578 19.27 -22.30 9.66
N ARG A 579 19.01 -21.83 10.89
CA ARG A 579 17.89 -22.30 11.73
C ARG A 579 16.53 -22.10 11.05
N GLY A 580 16.40 -21.01 10.30
CA GLY A 580 15.25 -20.67 9.48
C GLY A 580 15.05 -21.57 8.25
N ARG A 581 15.98 -22.48 7.95
CA ARG A 581 15.92 -23.42 6.81
C ARG A 581 15.97 -22.72 5.45
N GLN A 582 16.79 -21.67 5.35
CA GLN A 582 17.05 -21.02 4.06
C GLN A 582 17.64 -21.99 3.03
N LEU A 583 18.52 -22.92 3.42
CA LEU A 583 19.18 -23.83 2.48
C LEU A 583 18.20 -24.86 1.89
N THR A 584 17.34 -25.48 2.71
CA THR A 584 16.24 -26.30 2.20
C THR A 584 15.38 -25.51 1.21
N SER A 585 14.97 -24.28 1.59
CA SER A 585 14.15 -23.43 0.72
C SER A 585 14.85 -23.09 -0.60
N LEU A 586 16.16 -22.84 -0.57
CA LEU A 586 16.97 -22.59 -1.76
C LEU A 586 16.92 -23.78 -2.72
N PHE A 587 17.15 -25.00 -2.23
CA PHE A 587 17.15 -26.21 -3.05
C PHE A 587 15.75 -26.57 -3.56
N ASP A 588 14.71 -26.32 -2.77
CA ASP A 588 13.31 -26.49 -3.19
C ASP A 588 12.95 -25.53 -4.33
N GLN A 589 13.39 -24.27 -4.28
CA GLN A 589 13.17 -23.33 -5.39
C GLN A 589 13.98 -23.70 -6.63
N ALA A 590 15.22 -24.18 -6.48
CA ALA A 590 15.99 -24.72 -7.59
C ALA A 590 15.28 -25.92 -8.25
N ALA A 591 14.79 -26.87 -7.43
CA ALA A 591 14.00 -28.00 -7.89
C ALA A 591 12.74 -27.54 -8.64
N ALA A 592 12.02 -26.55 -8.09
CA ALA A 592 10.82 -25.99 -8.70
C ALA A 592 11.07 -25.41 -10.10
N VAL A 593 12.22 -24.75 -10.35
CA VAL A 593 12.59 -24.32 -11.72
C VAL A 593 12.83 -25.51 -12.64
N LEU A 594 13.55 -26.53 -12.13
CA LEU A 594 13.92 -27.72 -12.90
C LEU A 594 12.70 -28.59 -13.25
N THR A 595 11.64 -28.55 -12.45
CA THR A 595 10.39 -29.31 -12.68
C THR A 595 9.23 -28.48 -13.19
N ALA A 596 9.38 -27.16 -13.34
CA ALA A 596 8.30 -26.26 -13.78
C ALA A 596 7.69 -26.69 -15.12
N GLU A 597 6.36 -26.65 -15.20
CA GLU A 597 5.60 -27.01 -16.42
C GLU A 597 5.28 -25.79 -17.28
N THR A 598 5.22 -24.60 -16.68
CA THR A 598 4.96 -23.34 -17.38
C THR A 598 6.11 -22.35 -17.23
N ALA A 599 6.21 -21.40 -18.18
CA ALA A 599 7.25 -20.38 -18.14
C ALA A 599 7.08 -19.41 -16.96
N SER A 600 5.85 -19.08 -16.58
CA SER A 600 5.53 -18.28 -15.39
C SER A 600 6.03 -18.93 -14.10
N GLN A 601 5.75 -20.24 -13.93
CA GLN A 601 6.24 -21.02 -12.78
C GLN A 601 7.77 -21.04 -12.74
N ALA A 602 8.43 -21.34 -13.86
CA ALA A 602 9.89 -21.37 -13.95
C ALA A 602 10.51 -20.01 -13.59
N ALA A 603 9.92 -18.91 -14.06
CA ALA A 603 10.43 -17.57 -13.82
C ALA A 603 10.23 -17.10 -12.36
N ALA A 604 9.06 -17.38 -11.77
CA ALA A 604 8.80 -17.07 -10.36
C ALA A 604 9.70 -17.87 -9.42
N ALA A 605 9.87 -19.17 -9.69
CA ALA A 605 10.79 -20.03 -8.95
C ALA A 605 12.25 -19.59 -9.11
N TYR A 606 12.68 -19.20 -10.32
CA TYR A 606 14.04 -18.72 -10.57
C TYR A 606 14.37 -17.47 -9.76
N LEU A 607 13.48 -16.48 -9.79
CA LEU A 607 13.65 -15.26 -9.01
C LEU A 607 13.60 -15.49 -7.50
N SER A 608 12.81 -16.47 -7.04
CA SER A 608 12.80 -16.88 -5.63
C SER A 608 14.10 -17.58 -5.23
N PHE A 609 14.61 -18.48 -6.08
CA PHE A 609 15.93 -19.09 -5.93
C PHE A 609 17.04 -18.03 -5.85
N ARG A 610 17.03 -17.04 -6.77
CA ARG A 610 18.00 -15.92 -6.77
C ARG A 610 17.94 -15.11 -5.47
N ASN A 611 16.75 -14.90 -4.91
CA ASN A 611 16.58 -14.19 -3.64
C ASN A 611 17.08 -14.98 -2.42
N LEU A 612 17.10 -16.31 -2.52
CA LEU A 612 17.56 -17.23 -1.47
C LEU A 612 19.06 -17.55 -1.57
N LEU A 613 19.74 -17.19 -2.68
CA LEU A 613 21.18 -17.37 -2.81
C LEU A 613 21.91 -16.72 -1.63
N PRO A 614 23.03 -17.30 -1.15
CA PRO A 614 23.71 -16.78 0.02
C PRO A 614 24.01 -15.28 -0.07
N TYR A 615 23.56 -14.55 0.96
CA TYR A 615 23.68 -13.09 1.06
C TYR A 615 23.11 -12.30 -0.13
N ALA A 616 22.15 -12.86 -0.88
CA ALA A 616 21.36 -12.09 -1.83
C ALA A 616 20.51 -11.02 -1.12
N THR A 617 19.92 -11.42 0.00
CA THR A 617 19.12 -10.57 0.89
C THR A 617 19.60 -10.76 2.31
N VAL A 618 19.94 -9.65 2.98
CA VAL A 618 20.51 -9.61 4.33
C VAL A 618 19.59 -8.83 5.28
N ASP A 619 19.68 -9.03 6.60
CA ASP A 619 18.84 -8.31 7.57
C ASP A 619 19.51 -7.05 8.15
N GLU A 620 20.69 -6.72 7.64
CA GLU A 620 21.52 -5.60 8.05
C GLU A 620 21.30 -4.36 7.16
N GLY A 621 21.12 -3.19 7.76
CA GLY A 621 21.07 -1.91 7.04
C GLY A 621 19.68 -1.26 6.95
N ASP A 622 19.55 -0.30 6.03
CA ASP A 622 18.34 0.50 5.83
C ASP A 622 17.34 -0.23 4.92
N ARG A 623 16.20 -0.60 5.50
CA ARG A 623 15.14 -1.37 4.85
C ARG A 623 14.22 -0.55 3.94
N SER A 624 14.50 0.75 3.75
CA SER A 624 13.63 1.64 2.96
C SER A 624 13.67 1.42 1.44
N GLY A 625 14.38 0.39 0.95
CA GLY A 625 14.45 0.07 -0.49
C GLY A 625 15.11 1.18 -1.32
N LYS A 626 15.97 2.00 -0.70
CA LYS A 626 16.69 3.07 -1.37
C LYS A 626 17.48 2.49 -2.55
N ARG A 627 17.49 3.23 -3.67
CA ARG A 627 18.30 2.96 -4.88
C ARG A 627 17.80 1.85 -5.83
N GLU A 628 16.54 1.44 -5.68
CA GLU A 628 15.83 0.58 -6.65
C GLU A 628 15.47 1.38 -7.93
N ARG A 629 16.44 1.58 -8.82
CA ARG A 629 16.24 2.30 -10.09
C ARG A 629 16.62 1.44 -11.29
N LYS A 630 15.71 1.33 -12.27
CA LYS A 630 15.95 0.61 -13.54
C LYS A 630 17.14 1.17 -14.32
N ASP A 631 17.47 2.44 -14.14
CA ASP A 631 18.55 3.19 -14.78
C ASP A 631 19.73 3.48 -13.85
N GLY A 632 19.72 2.94 -12.63
CA GLY A 632 20.74 3.18 -11.62
C GLY A 632 22.14 2.72 -12.05
N GLY A 633 23.14 3.48 -11.60
CA GLY A 633 24.55 3.13 -11.77
C GLY A 633 24.91 1.84 -11.03
N ARG A 634 26.03 1.21 -11.41
CA ARG A 634 26.52 -0.01 -10.77
C ARG A 634 26.65 0.16 -9.25
N ASP A 635 27.40 1.17 -8.84
CA ASP A 635 27.67 1.41 -7.42
C ASP A 635 26.41 1.91 -6.66
N GLU A 636 25.43 2.46 -7.37
CA GLU A 636 24.14 2.85 -6.78
C GLU A 636 23.25 1.63 -6.49
N THR A 637 23.29 0.62 -7.36
CA THR A 637 22.44 -0.58 -7.26
C THR A 637 23.08 -1.74 -6.50
N TYR A 638 24.26 -1.48 -5.91
CA TYR A 638 24.92 -2.36 -4.96
C TYR A 638 24.78 -1.81 -3.55
N ASP A 639 24.14 -2.56 -2.65
CA ASP A 639 24.04 -2.16 -1.24
C ASP A 639 25.32 -2.52 -0.49
N LYS A 640 26.36 -1.73 -0.76
CA LYS A 640 27.68 -1.88 -0.16
C LYS A 640 27.63 -1.78 1.38
N ALA A 641 26.76 -0.93 1.93
CA ALA A 641 26.68 -0.75 3.38
C ALA A 641 26.05 -1.97 4.04
N ALA A 642 24.94 -2.49 3.50
CA ALA A 642 24.29 -3.68 4.01
C ALA A 642 25.23 -4.90 4.00
N ILE A 643 25.97 -5.11 2.91
CA ILE A 643 26.87 -6.26 2.80
C ILE A 643 28.14 -6.15 3.65
N GLU A 644 28.66 -4.94 3.87
CA GLU A 644 29.76 -4.70 4.82
C GLU A 644 29.33 -4.98 6.26
N LEU A 645 28.11 -4.59 6.64
CA LEU A 645 27.53 -4.91 7.95
C LEU A 645 27.30 -6.41 8.13
N ALA A 646 26.75 -7.07 7.11
CA ALA A 646 26.55 -8.52 7.12
C ALA A 646 27.88 -9.28 7.23
N GLY A 647 28.94 -8.80 6.57
CA GLY A 647 30.29 -9.35 6.69
C GLY A 647 30.92 -9.15 8.06
N ALA A 648 30.73 -7.98 8.69
CA ALA A 648 31.17 -7.74 10.06
C ALA A 648 30.44 -8.64 11.07
N ARG A 649 29.13 -8.84 10.89
CA ARG A 649 28.34 -9.78 11.72
C ARG A 649 28.84 -11.20 11.57
N LEU A 650 29.09 -11.67 10.34
CA LEU A 650 29.66 -12.99 10.08
C LEU A 650 30.99 -13.18 10.82
N GLU A 651 31.87 -12.19 10.73
CA GLU A 651 33.17 -12.22 11.40
C GLU A 651 33.03 -12.32 12.92
N GLU A 652 32.12 -11.53 13.51
CA GLU A 652 31.81 -11.59 14.93
C GLU A 652 31.23 -12.95 15.36
N GLU A 653 30.25 -13.46 14.59
CA GLU A 653 29.55 -14.71 14.87
C GLU A 653 30.51 -15.90 14.84
N LEU A 654 31.39 -15.98 13.84
CA LEU A 654 32.41 -17.03 13.78
C LEU A 654 33.47 -16.88 14.88
N THR A 655 33.88 -15.65 15.20
CA THR A 655 34.84 -15.38 16.29
C THR A 655 34.31 -15.84 17.64
N LYS A 656 33.02 -15.61 17.88
CA LYS A 656 32.33 -15.90 19.15
C LYS A 656 31.52 -17.20 19.13
N ALA A 657 31.64 -18.00 18.08
CA ALA A 657 30.80 -19.19 17.88
C ALA A 657 30.82 -20.11 19.10
N GLY A 658 29.65 -20.34 19.69
CA GLY A 658 29.45 -21.30 20.77
C GLY A 658 29.01 -22.66 20.24
N ASP A 659 28.71 -23.57 21.17
CA ASP A 659 28.17 -24.90 20.86
C ASP A 659 26.83 -24.80 20.10
N ASP A 660 26.08 -23.72 20.28
CA ASP A 660 24.79 -23.49 19.62
C ASP A 660 24.93 -23.25 18.10
N VAL A 661 25.99 -22.56 17.66
CA VAL A 661 26.32 -22.36 16.24
C VAL A 661 26.77 -23.68 15.62
N ILE A 662 27.69 -24.38 16.30
CA ILE A 662 28.21 -25.69 15.87
C ILE A 662 27.05 -26.69 15.72
N THR A 663 26.17 -26.76 16.72
CA THR A 663 24.99 -27.63 16.70
C THR A 663 24.07 -27.28 15.54
N SER A 664 23.80 -25.99 15.31
CA SER A 664 22.92 -25.57 14.21
C SER A 664 23.46 -25.97 12.83
N LEU A 665 24.78 -25.87 12.63
CA LEU A 665 25.43 -26.34 11.39
C LEU A 665 25.28 -27.84 11.17
N ARG A 666 25.48 -28.65 12.23
CA ARG A 666 25.33 -30.11 12.18
C ARG A 666 23.88 -30.54 11.96
N GLU A 667 22.94 -29.88 12.63
CA GLU A 667 21.51 -30.15 12.46
C GLU A 667 21.05 -29.85 11.04
N GLU A 668 21.60 -28.82 10.40
CA GLU A 668 21.29 -28.50 9.00
C GLU A 668 21.93 -29.51 8.03
N ASP A 669 23.19 -29.94 8.22
CA ASP A 669 23.78 -31.05 7.43
C ASP A 669 22.88 -32.31 7.52
N GLU A 670 22.51 -32.72 8.72
CA GLU A 670 21.68 -33.90 8.93
C GLU A 670 20.26 -33.74 8.36
N LEU A 671 19.70 -32.52 8.37
CA LEU A 671 18.43 -32.25 7.69
C LEU A 671 18.57 -32.43 6.18
N LEU A 672 19.57 -31.78 5.57
CA LEU A 672 19.83 -31.89 4.13
C LEU A 672 20.14 -33.34 3.73
N ARG A 673 20.84 -34.10 4.58
CA ARG A 673 21.09 -35.54 4.37
C ARG A 673 19.79 -36.34 4.28
N ARG A 674 18.90 -36.13 5.24
CA ARG A 674 17.58 -36.82 5.28
C ARG A 674 16.68 -36.42 4.12
N GLN A 675 16.84 -35.21 3.60
CA GLN A 675 16.05 -34.68 2.49
C GLN A 675 16.69 -34.89 1.12
N ALA A 676 17.95 -35.36 1.04
CA ALA A 676 18.70 -35.50 -0.22
C ALA A 676 17.90 -36.20 -1.33
N GLY A 677 17.21 -37.29 -0.97
CA GLY A 677 16.33 -38.06 -1.87
C GLY A 677 15.27 -37.24 -2.60
N HIS A 678 14.85 -36.10 -2.06
CA HIS A 678 13.91 -35.17 -2.70
C HIS A 678 14.50 -34.50 -3.96
N TRP A 679 15.82 -34.31 -3.99
CA TRP A 679 16.54 -33.56 -5.02
C TRP A 679 17.36 -34.45 -5.98
N ASP A 680 17.40 -35.76 -5.73
CA ASP A 680 18.18 -36.75 -6.48
C ASP A 680 17.74 -36.94 -7.94
N PHE A 681 16.56 -36.42 -8.30
CA PHE A 681 16.08 -36.47 -9.69
C PHE A 681 16.95 -35.65 -10.66
N ASN A 682 17.77 -34.71 -10.15
CA ASN A 682 18.72 -33.94 -10.95
C ASN A 682 20.15 -34.07 -10.39
N PRO A 683 21.11 -34.63 -11.16
CA PRO A 683 22.47 -34.85 -10.66
C PRO A 683 23.24 -33.59 -10.26
N ALA A 684 22.98 -32.44 -10.88
CA ALA A 684 23.66 -31.19 -10.52
C ALA A 684 23.12 -30.62 -9.20
N LEU A 685 21.80 -30.69 -8.99
CA LEU A 685 21.18 -30.31 -7.73
C LEU A 685 21.64 -31.21 -6.58
N ALA A 686 21.65 -32.53 -6.77
CA ALA A 686 22.16 -33.48 -5.78
C ALA A 686 23.63 -33.21 -5.40
N ARG A 687 24.50 -32.91 -6.39
CA ARG A 687 25.90 -32.52 -6.12
C ARG A 687 26.00 -31.22 -5.33
N ALA A 688 25.18 -30.21 -5.63
CA ALA A 688 25.18 -28.94 -4.91
C ALA A 688 24.72 -29.09 -3.45
N VAL A 689 23.75 -29.98 -3.20
CA VAL A 689 23.30 -30.36 -1.85
C VAL A 689 24.45 -31.04 -1.09
N GLU A 690 25.11 -32.05 -1.67
CA GLU A 690 26.22 -32.74 -1.00
C GLU A 690 27.39 -31.79 -0.72
N ALA A 691 27.80 -30.97 -1.69
CA ALA A 691 28.88 -30.00 -1.49
C ALA A 691 28.54 -28.98 -0.38
N THR A 692 27.27 -28.60 -0.24
CA THR A 692 26.82 -27.72 0.85
C THR A 692 26.89 -28.43 2.20
N ARG A 693 26.47 -29.69 2.26
CA ARG A 693 26.57 -30.55 3.45
C ARG A 693 28.00 -30.73 3.93
N GLU A 694 28.91 -31.05 3.01
CA GLU A 694 30.35 -31.17 3.30
C GLU A 694 30.94 -29.88 3.88
N ARG A 695 30.55 -28.71 3.34
CA ARG A 695 31.00 -27.41 3.86
C ARG A 695 30.42 -27.08 5.24
N LEU A 696 29.14 -27.39 5.49
CA LEU A 696 28.52 -27.23 6.81
C LEU A 696 29.22 -28.07 7.87
N ALA A 697 29.44 -29.36 7.56
CA ALA A 697 30.16 -30.27 8.43
C ALA A 697 31.60 -29.80 8.67
N GLY A 698 32.33 -29.46 7.61
CA GLY A 698 33.71 -28.97 7.69
C GLY A 698 33.84 -27.69 8.50
N LEU A 699 32.90 -26.74 8.39
CA LEU A 699 32.90 -25.53 9.22
C LEU A 699 32.64 -25.86 10.69
N ALA A 700 31.71 -26.76 10.97
CA ALA A 700 31.42 -27.19 12.34
C ALA A 700 32.62 -27.91 12.98
N ASP A 701 33.32 -28.75 12.24
CA ASP A 701 34.60 -29.38 12.65
C ASP A 701 35.65 -28.30 12.94
N ASP A 702 35.85 -27.36 12.01
CA ASP A 702 36.80 -26.25 12.19
C ASP A 702 36.49 -25.41 13.43
N LEU A 703 35.22 -25.11 13.70
CA LEU A 703 34.81 -24.35 14.88
C LEU A 703 35.02 -25.15 16.17
N THR A 704 34.83 -26.47 16.14
CA THR A 704 35.02 -27.35 17.31
C THR A 704 36.50 -27.41 17.72
N ASP A 705 37.40 -27.56 16.74
CA ASP A 705 38.81 -27.82 16.99
C ASP A 705 39.65 -26.56 17.22
N ARG A 706 39.16 -25.39 16.80
CA ARG A 706 39.91 -24.13 16.85
C ARG A 706 39.73 -23.37 18.16
N ARG A 707 40.87 -22.93 18.71
CA ARG A 707 40.92 -21.89 19.76
C ARG A 707 40.33 -20.57 19.27
N PRO A 708 39.81 -19.69 20.15
CA PRO A 708 39.17 -18.43 19.76
C PRO A 708 39.98 -17.53 18.80
N SER A 709 41.30 -17.44 18.97
CA SER A 709 42.16 -16.64 18.07
C SER A 709 42.21 -17.18 16.63
N ALA A 710 42.11 -18.49 16.44
CA ALA A 710 42.03 -19.11 15.12
C ALA A 710 40.63 -18.98 14.49
N ARG A 711 39.59 -18.81 15.31
CA ARG A 711 38.22 -18.50 14.86
C ARG A 711 38.11 -17.07 14.33
N ALA A 712 38.80 -16.10 14.96
CA ALA A 712 38.88 -14.73 14.43
C ALA A 712 39.46 -14.69 13.00
N ALA A 713 40.54 -15.43 12.75
CA ALA A 713 41.12 -15.55 11.41
C ALA A 713 40.21 -16.27 10.41
N LEU A 714 39.33 -17.17 10.88
CA LEU A 714 38.30 -17.79 10.05
C LEU A 714 37.19 -16.77 9.71
N GLY A 715 36.73 -16.00 10.70
CA GLY A 715 35.76 -14.92 10.51
C GLY A 715 36.22 -13.89 9.48
N ALA A 716 37.44 -13.38 9.62
CA ALA A 716 38.01 -12.39 8.69
C ALA A 716 38.13 -12.94 7.25
N ARG A 717 38.50 -14.22 7.09
CA ARG A 717 38.55 -14.88 5.77
C ARG A 717 37.15 -15.06 5.18
N GLY A 718 36.17 -15.44 6.01
CA GLY A 718 34.76 -15.56 5.61
C GLY A 718 34.19 -14.23 5.12
N ASN A 719 34.43 -13.15 5.87
CA ASN A 719 34.04 -11.79 5.50
C ASN A 719 34.67 -11.35 4.16
N ALA A 720 35.99 -11.54 4.00
CA ALA A 720 36.67 -11.22 2.75
C ALA A 720 36.13 -12.02 1.55
N LEU A 721 35.84 -13.31 1.74
CA LEU A 721 35.24 -14.16 0.72
C LEU A 721 33.83 -13.67 0.35
N LEU A 722 32.99 -13.39 1.34
CA LEU A 722 31.64 -12.85 1.15
C LEU A 722 31.64 -11.58 0.30
N LEU A 723 32.41 -10.58 0.70
CA LEU A 723 32.46 -9.28 0.01
C LEU A 723 32.93 -9.45 -1.43
N LYS A 724 34.00 -10.23 -1.64
CA LYS A 724 34.55 -10.50 -2.97
C LYS A 724 33.51 -11.17 -3.87
N THR A 725 32.88 -12.24 -3.38
CA THR A 725 31.94 -13.05 -4.16
C THR A 725 30.68 -12.26 -4.51
N ARG A 726 30.05 -11.57 -3.55
CA ARG A 726 28.85 -10.76 -3.83
C ARG A 726 29.14 -9.56 -4.73
N GLN A 727 30.31 -8.93 -4.60
CA GLN A 727 30.70 -7.83 -5.49
C GLN A 727 30.99 -8.32 -6.93
N ALA A 728 31.59 -9.50 -7.09
CA ALA A 728 31.78 -10.12 -8.40
C ALA A 728 30.44 -10.45 -9.06
N GLU A 729 29.52 -11.03 -8.29
CA GLU A 729 28.20 -11.38 -8.78
C GLU A 729 27.38 -10.14 -9.16
N HIS A 730 27.35 -9.12 -8.30
CA HIS A 730 26.68 -7.86 -8.59
C HIS A 730 27.18 -7.25 -9.91
N ARG A 731 28.50 -7.25 -10.14
CA ARG A 731 29.11 -6.74 -11.38
C ARG A 731 28.59 -7.49 -12.61
N ARG A 732 28.49 -8.82 -12.53
CA ARG A 732 27.98 -9.66 -13.62
C ARG A 732 26.52 -9.34 -13.91
N VAL A 733 25.65 -9.47 -12.89
CA VAL A 733 24.21 -9.22 -12.99
C VAL A 733 23.91 -7.83 -13.54
N TRP A 734 24.55 -6.78 -13.00
CA TRP A 734 24.36 -5.41 -13.46
C TRP A 734 24.79 -5.21 -14.92
N THR A 735 25.91 -5.82 -15.34
CA THR A 735 26.40 -5.70 -16.72
C THR A 735 25.42 -6.33 -17.71
N GLU A 736 24.88 -7.50 -17.36
CA GLU A 736 23.91 -8.22 -18.19
C GLU A 736 22.55 -7.50 -18.23
N ALA A 737 22.04 -7.04 -17.08
CA ALA A 737 20.84 -6.21 -16.99
C ALA A 737 20.96 -4.92 -17.80
N LYS A 738 22.11 -4.24 -17.72
CA LYS A 738 22.41 -3.05 -18.52
C LYS A 738 22.42 -3.35 -20.01
N SER A 739 23.04 -4.46 -20.45
CA SER A 739 23.02 -4.87 -21.86
C SER A 739 21.59 -4.99 -22.38
N PHE A 740 20.72 -5.64 -21.63
CA PHE A 740 19.30 -5.80 -21.97
C PHE A 740 18.57 -4.46 -22.07
N ARG A 741 18.77 -3.56 -21.09
CA ARG A 741 18.18 -2.22 -21.08
C ARG A 741 18.62 -1.39 -22.28
N ASP A 742 19.90 -1.46 -22.62
CA ASP A 742 20.51 -0.76 -23.76
C ASP A 742 20.12 -1.37 -25.11
N GLY A 743 19.36 -2.48 -25.13
CA GLY A 743 18.87 -3.15 -26.34
C GLY A 743 19.93 -3.98 -27.05
N LYS A 744 20.95 -4.45 -26.32
CA LYS A 744 22.09 -5.22 -26.84
C LYS A 744 21.99 -6.73 -26.57
#